data_AF-A0A087GLP1-F1
#
_entry.id   AF-A0A087GLP1-F1
#
_cell.length_a   1.000
_cell.length_b   1.000
_cell.length_c   1.000
_cell.angle_alpha   90.00
_cell.angle_beta   90.00
_cell.angle_gamma   90.00
#
_symmetry.space_group_name_H-M   'P 1'
#
loop_
_entity.id
_entity.type
_entity.pdbx_description
1 polymer ?
#
loop_
_entity_poly.entity_id
_entity_poly.type
_entity_poly.pdbx_seq_one_letter_code
_entity_poly.pdbx_strand_id
1 'polypeptide(L)'
;METDERVSLPWIHKHLMVPWNHLGKGDCCGRFESITDGFYCEECEFFVHKKCSELSEYIQHPSHSGHTLQHQKRNLHHNCDLCGRGIKNLLYRCEVCDFDMDLYCAKYPPPEVIDVSEKHHHHHKLTFLKRHYKFDCGVKCGKIGEDEFFYKCYECDLTFHIDCVWHPLEVNHSLNYSYTTMDAGKRVSLPWNDMRKSDFHKKCYEEAPESIKHSSHSIHRLWLQFTSLFGCNLCGKPIMDLSYHCKICGFNIDIYCVKYPLPEVIDNPEAHHHKLTLLKKHINFDCDAKCGKTSENEFHYKCDECTLAFHVDCVWHRPEVEHLSEVNHTHHSLHPLKLVVMDRLLEYSDGKCRLCERKIDHRMFYHCSSCNFTLDMRCVIKPPPRFLMDLKAHDHQLTLFPRLDSFTCNACGLKGDRSPYVCFQCGFMIHQNCLALPRVININRHDHRVSRTSVLGVVNSVCRVCREKVDWTCGGYSCQSCLVYVVHSKCATRDDVWNGKELEGVPEEIEDIEPYVVIDENTIQHFSHKEHYLRLHVDGVLYEENKRCSACIYPIGLQSFYGCIICDFVLHQNCAEFPKKKWHVVHNERLTLVTGKAGYFQCDACFRFSNGFVYKHEEMELDVRCGSIIEPFVHPSHPQHPLYYIPGSQKEICNGCNLKESYVLRCIEDGCEFVLGFSCATLPQEVKHRVDDHPLSLCYGEEEASGKYWCDIFETESDPRKWFYTCKDHRACLHTECVLGDCAGFMPRSTLEYDDNKPFEVVLNDSVTRPFCNMCKSRCMYPMILKKLGTSETYCSYYCT
;
A
#
# COMPACT_ATOMS: atom_id res chain seq x y z
N MET A 1 -22.65 7.78 -36.97
CA MET A 1 -24.04 7.31 -36.96
C MET A 1 -24.02 5.86 -36.54
N GLU A 2 -24.01 5.62 -35.23
CA GLU A 2 -24.43 4.36 -34.64
C GLU A 2 -25.76 4.66 -33.94
N THR A 3 -26.74 3.79 -34.15
CA THR A 3 -28.15 4.00 -33.79
C THR A 3 -28.32 4.00 -32.27
N ASP A 4 -28.83 5.11 -31.74
CA ASP A 4 -29.18 5.34 -30.33
C ASP A 4 -30.41 4.46 -29.97
N GLU A 5 -30.22 3.15 -29.76
CA GLU A 5 -31.28 2.23 -29.34
C GLU A 5 -31.67 2.52 -27.87
N ARG A 6 -32.59 3.46 -27.69
CA ARG A 6 -33.19 3.77 -26.39
C ARG A 6 -34.28 2.75 -26.04
N VAL A 7 -34.20 2.15 -24.85
CA VAL A 7 -35.11 1.11 -24.37
C VAL A 7 -36.12 1.69 -23.38
N SER A 8 -37.41 1.36 -23.56
CA SER A 8 -38.48 1.74 -22.64
C SER A 8 -38.78 0.61 -21.66
N LEU A 9 -38.64 0.87 -20.35
CA LEU A 9 -38.97 -0.08 -19.27
C LEU A 9 -40.02 0.51 -18.31
N PRO A 10 -41.25 0.79 -18.78
CA PRO A 10 -42.22 1.66 -18.09
C PRO A 10 -42.56 1.20 -16.66
N TRP A 11 -42.52 -0.11 -16.41
CA TRP A 11 -42.83 -0.71 -15.11
C TRP A 11 -41.70 -0.59 -14.08
N ILE A 12 -40.46 -0.38 -14.54
CA ILE A 12 -39.24 -0.31 -13.71
C ILE A 12 -38.77 1.13 -13.58
N HIS A 13 -38.73 1.88 -14.68
CA HIS A 13 -38.31 3.27 -14.71
C HIS A 13 -39.09 4.05 -15.79
N LYS A 14 -39.43 5.32 -15.52
CA LYS A 14 -40.37 6.07 -16.39
C LYS A 14 -39.71 6.65 -17.65
N HIS A 15 -38.42 6.96 -17.61
CA HIS A 15 -37.68 7.53 -18.72
C HIS A 15 -37.13 6.46 -19.66
N LEU A 16 -36.82 6.86 -20.90
CA LEU A 16 -36.10 6.03 -21.84
C LEU A 16 -34.67 5.80 -21.34
N MET A 17 -34.22 4.56 -21.35
CA MET A 17 -32.93 4.16 -20.81
C MET A 17 -31.98 3.74 -21.93
N VAL A 18 -30.70 3.99 -21.74
CA VAL A 18 -29.65 3.59 -22.68
C VAL A 18 -28.96 2.31 -22.20
N PRO A 19 -28.54 1.40 -23.10
CA PRO A 19 -27.70 0.26 -22.74
C PRO A 19 -26.43 0.73 -22.02
N TRP A 20 -26.12 0.11 -20.89
CA TRP A 20 -25.02 0.53 -20.03
C TRP A 20 -24.31 -0.69 -19.43
N ASN A 21 -23.01 -0.79 -19.69
CA ASN A 21 -22.17 -1.89 -19.24
C ASN A 21 -21.16 -1.38 -18.19
N HIS A 22 -21.56 -1.40 -16.93
CA HIS A 22 -20.74 -0.93 -15.80
C HIS A 22 -20.86 -1.86 -14.60
N LEU A 23 -19.77 -1.99 -13.83
CA LEU A 23 -19.74 -2.77 -12.60
C LEU A 23 -20.34 -1.95 -11.45
N GLY A 24 -21.50 -2.33 -10.94
CA GLY A 24 -22.18 -1.52 -9.93
C GLY A 24 -23.31 -2.25 -9.23
N LYS A 25 -23.77 -1.67 -8.12
CA LYS A 25 -24.96 -2.14 -7.41
C LYS A 25 -26.20 -1.65 -8.16
N GLY A 26 -27.00 -2.55 -8.72
CA GLY A 26 -28.24 -2.17 -9.41
C GLY A 26 -29.26 -1.54 -8.47
N ASP A 27 -29.78 -0.36 -8.80
CA ASP A 27 -30.81 0.33 -8.02
C ASP A 27 -32.13 -0.45 -8.02
N CYS A 28 -32.36 -1.30 -9.03
CA CYS A 28 -33.54 -2.15 -9.11
C CYS A 28 -33.62 -3.20 -7.99
N CYS A 29 -32.52 -3.89 -7.67
CA CYS A 29 -32.52 -5.03 -6.74
C CYS A 29 -31.59 -4.86 -5.54
N GLY A 30 -30.78 -3.80 -5.50
CA GLY A 30 -29.82 -3.53 -4.44
C GLY A 30 -28.71 -4.58 -4.32
N ARG A 31 -28.46 -5.38 -5.36
CA ARG A 31 -27.41 -6.42 -5.38
C ARG A 31 -26.22 -5.98 -6.21
N PHE A 32 -25.03 -6.43 -5.80
CA PHE A 32 -23.79 -6.27 -6.56
C PHE A 32 -23.61 -7.54 -7.41
N GLU A 33 -23.69 -7.43 -8.74
CA GLU A 33 -23.42 -8.54 -9.65
C GLU A 33 -22.14 -8.27 -10.44
N SER A 34 -21.30 -9.30 -10.59
CA SER A 34 -19.91 -9.16 -11.02
C SER A 34 -19.70 -9.01 -12.54
N ILE A 35 -20.76 -9.02 -13.36
CA ILE A 35 -20.84 -8.53 -14.75
C ILE A 35 -22.32 -8.56 -15.12
N THR A 36 -22.93 -7.42 -15.46
CA THR A 36 -24.23 -7.40 -16.12
C THR A 36 -24.29 -6.29 -17.16
N ASP A 37 -24.72 -6.63 -18.37
CA ASP A 37 -25.38 -5.65 -19.24
C ASP A 37 -26.57 -5.04 -18.47
N GLY A 38 -26.81 -3.74 -18.62
CA GLY A 38 -27.91 -3.06 -17.95
C GLY A 38 -28.46 -1.91 -18.76
N PHE A 39 -29.40 -1.20 -18.16
CA PHE A 39 -30.01 0.00 -18.69
C PHE A 39 -29.81 1.12 -17.69
N TYR A 40 -29.30 2.25 -18.15
CA TYR A 40 -29.07 3.43 -17.34
C TYR A 40 -29.98 4.57 -17.81
N CYS A 41 -30.59 5.25 -16.85
CA CYS A 41 -31.32 6.48 -17.11
C CYS A 41 -30.43 7.67 -16.78
N GLU A 42 -30.05 8.44 -17.79
CA GLU A 42 -29.25 9.66 -17.62
C GLU A 42 -30.01 10.76 -16.87
N GLU A 43 -31.34 10.80 -16.98
CA GLU A 43 -32.16 11.84 -16.32
C GLU A 43 -32.32 11.63 -14.80
N CYS A 44 -32.26 10.39 -14.34
CA CYS A 44 -32.52 10.03 -12.94
C CYS A 44 -31.34 9.34 -12.25
N GLU A 45 -30.24 9.17 -12.97
CA GLU A 45 -29.08 8.40 -12.54
C GLU A 45 -29.44 6.99 -12.02
N PHE A 46 -30.45 6.36 -12.64
CA PHE A 46 -31.02 5.09 -12.17
C PHE A 46 -30.53 3.91 -13.00
N PHE A 47 -29.90 2.92 -12.37
CA PHE A 47 -29.34 1.75 -13.05
C PHE A 47 -30.16 0.47 -12.82
N VAL A 48 -30.49 -0.22 -13.91
CA VAL A 48 -31.25 -1.47 -13.94
C VAL A 48 -30.42 -2.57 -14.59
N HIS A 49 -30.20 -3.68 -13.91
CA HIS A 49 -29.61 -4.85 -14.55
C HIS A 49 -30.53 -5.37 -15.67
N LYS A 50 -29.98 -5.75 -16.83
CA LYS A 50 -30.76 -6.32 -17.94
C LYS A 50 -31.59 -7.51 -17.49
N LYS A 51 -31.03 -8.36 -16.62
CA LYS A 51 -31.76 -9.50 -16.01
C LYS A 51 -32.96 -9.09 -15.16
N CYS A 52 -32.93 -7.91 -14.53
CA CYS A 52 -34.07 -7.38 -13.76
C CYS A 52 -35.13 -6.76 -14.67
N SER A 53 -34.76 -6.35 -15.89
CA SER A 53 -35.69 -5.80 -16.89
C SER A 53 -36.60 -6.84 -17.56
N GLU A 54 -36.25 -8.12 -17.49
CA GLU A 54 -36.97 -9.24 -18.11
C GLU A 54 -38.20 -9.71 -17.28
N LEU A 55 -38.43 -9.13 -16.10
CA LEU A 55 -39.51 -9.53 -15.19
C LEU A 55 -40.84 -8.85 -15.57
N SER A 56 -41.94 -9.60 -15.49
CA SER A 56 -43.28 -9.16 -15.89
C SER A 56 -44.03 -8.43 -14.76
N GLU A 57 -44.99 -7.57 -15.07
CA GLU A 57 -45.77 -6.82 -14.07
C GLU A 57 -46.50 -7.73 -13.06
N TYR A 58 -46.94 -8.91 -13.51
CA TYR A 58 -47.61 -9.92 -12.68
C TYR A 58 -46.87 -11.26 -12.77
N ILE A 59 -46.70 -11.93 -11.63
CA ILE A 59 -46.07 -13.25 -11.57
C ILE A 59 -46.91 -14.24 -10.75
N GLN A 60 -46.88 -15.50 -11.17
CA GLN A 60 -47.30 -16.65 -10.36
C GLN A 60 -46.05 -17.29 -9.77
N HIS A 61 -45.95 -17.38 -8.44
CA HIS A 61 -44.72 -17.82 -7.80
C HIS A 61 -44.88 -19.17 -7.07
N PRO A 62 -43.97 -20.15 -7.23
CA PRO A 62 -44.07 -21.47 -6.57
C PRO A 62 -44.11 -21.45 -5.04
N SER A 63 -43.50 -20.42 -4.42
CA SER A 63 -43.55 -20.21 -2.96
C SER A 63 -44.82 -19.50 -2.49
N HIS A 64 -45.62 -18.96 -3.41
CA HIS A 64 -46.91 -18.32 -3.12
C HIS A 64 -47.90 -18.61 -4.26
N SER A 65 -48.24 -19.89 -4.45
CA SER A 65 -49.02 -20.37 -5.60
C SER A 65 -50.52 -20.12 -5.51
N GLY A 66 -51.01 -19.58 -4.39
CA GLY A 66 -52.43 -19.33 -4.15
C GLY A 66 -52.93 -18.00 -4.75
N HIS A 67 -52.04 -17.03 -4.97
CA HIS A 67 -52.40 -15.69 -5.45
C HIS A 67 -51.35 -15.14 -6.41
N THR A 68 -51.79 -14.29 -7.33
CA THR A 68 -50.91 -13.54 -8.24
C THR A 68 -50.20 -12.42 -7.48
N LEU A 69 -48.90 -12.28 -7.68
CA LEU A 69 -48.13 -11.15 -7.15
C LEU A 69 -48.03 -10.05 -8.20
N GLN A 70 -48.24 -8.80 -7.79
CA GLN A 70 -48.11 -7.63 -8.64
C GLN A 70 -46.89 -6.81 -8.25
N HIS A 71 -46.16 -6.33 -9.25
CA HIS A 71 -45.03 -5.44 -9.09
C HIS A 71 -45.49 -4.06 -8.57
N GLN A 72 -44.87 -3.56 -7.50
CA GLN A 72 -45.14 -2.23 -6.94
C GLN A 72 -43.85 -1.43 -6.69
N LYS A 73 -43.93 -0.10 -6.89
CA LYS A 73 -42.90 0.86 -6.48
C LYS A 73 -43.34 1.55 -5.19
N ARG A 74 -42.57 1.43 -4.10
CA ARG A 74 -42.84 2.14 -2.84
C ARG A 74 -41.54 2.60 -2.19
N ASN A 75 -41.59 3.76 -1.52
CA ASN A 75 -40.45 4.41 -0.85
C ASN A 75 -40.30 4.00 0.64
N LEU A 76 -40.81 2.83 1.04
CA LEU A 76 -40.76 2.35 2.42
C LEU A 76 -39.87 1.10 2.53
N HIS A 77 -39.15 0.96 3.64
CA HIS A 77 -38.33 -0.21 3.94
C HIS A 77 -39.23 -1.42 4.28
N HIS A 78 -39.45 -2.30 3.32
CA HIS A 78 -40.11 -3.61 3.51
C HIS A 78 -39.06 -4.72 3.58
N ASN A 79 -39.35 -5.86 4.21
CA ASN A 79 -38.51 -7.06 4.13
C ASN A 79 -39.15 -8.07 3.17
N CYS A 80 -38.33 -8.85 2.46
CA CYS A 80 -38.79 -9.94 1.64
C CYS A 80 -39.19 -11.13 2.52
N ASP A 81 -40.43 -11.60 2.43
CA ASP A 81 -40.94 -12.70 3.27
C ASP A 81 -40.29 -14.05 2.95
N LEU A 82 -39.59 -14.16 1.81
CA LEU A 82 -38.82 -15.36 1.47
C LEU A 82 -37.42 -15.35 2.08
N CYS A 83 -36.67 -14.26 1.95
CA CYS A 83 -35.24 -14.24 2.30
C CYS A 83 -34.90 -13.34 3.50
N GLY A 84 -35.87 -12.61 4.05
CA GLY A 84 -35.70 -11.69 5.18
C GLY A 84 -34.88 -10.44 4.86
N ARG A 85 -34.49 -10.21 3.60
CA ARG A 85 -33.70 -9.02 3.21
C ARG A 85 -34.59 -7.79 3.08
N GLY A 86 -34.06 -6.66 3.53
CA GLY A 86 -34.67 -5.35 3.32
C GLY A 86 -34.69 -4.97 1.84
N ILE A 87 -35.90 -4.74 1.32
CA ILE A 87 -36.19 -4.29 -0.03
C ILE A 87 -36.16 -2.77 -0.05
N LYS A 88 -35.38 -2.19 -0.97
CA LYS A 88 -35.17 -0.74 -1.03
C LYS A 88 -36.07 -0.01 -2.03
N ASN A 89 -36.35 -0.59 -3.20
CA ASN A 89 -36.96 0.16 -4.32
C ASN A 89 -38.11 -0.57 -5.03
N LEU A 90 -37.92 -1.83 -5.45
CA LEU A 90 -38.88 -2.60 -6.25
C LEU A 90 -39.23 -3.93 -5.58
N LEU A 91 -40.52 -4.26 -5.49
CA LEU A 91 -41.02 -5.50 -4.88
C LEU A 91 -42.24 -6.07 -5.61
N TYR A 92 -42.49 -7.36 -5.41
CA TYR A 92 -43.73 -8.04 -5.76
C TYR A 92 -44.59 -8.22 -4.52
N ARG A 93 -45.82 -7.73 -4.56
CA ARG A 93 -46.76 -7.80 -3.45
C ARG A 93 -48.01 -8.57 -3.84
N CYS A 94 -48.52 -9.38 -2.93
CA CYS A 94 -49.87 -9.93 -3.05
C CYS A 94 -50.89 -8.88 -2.59
N GLU A 95 -51.95 -8.65 -3.37
CA GLU A 95 -53.02 -7.74 -2.92
C GLU A 95 -54.00 -8.42 -1.95
N VAL A 96 -54.00 -9.76 -1.92
CA VAL A 96 -54.92 -10.57 -1.12
C VAL A 96 -54.36 -10.87 0.28
N CYS A 97 -53.04 -10.99 0.42
CA CYS A 97 -52.37 -11.19 1.69
C CYS A 97 -51.14 -10.28 1.80
N ASP A 98 -50.66 -10.02 3.02
CA ASP A 98 -49.50 -9.15 3.27
C ASP A 98 -48.17 -9.88 2.96
N PHE A 99 -48.01 -10.31 1.70
CA PHE A 99 -46.85 -11.04 1.22
C PHE A 99 -46.04 -10.19 0.24
N ASP A 100 -44.83 -9.79 0.63
CA ASP A 100 -43.87 -8.96 -0.09
C ASP A 100 -42.63 -9.77 -0.48
N MET A 101 -42.22 -9.69 -1.74
CA MET A 101 -41.10 -10.46 -2.30
C MET A 101 -40.13 -9.56 -3.09
N ASP A 102 -38.82 -9.76 -2.90
CA ASP A 102 -37.80 -9.08 -3.70
C ASP A 102 -37.71 -9.65 -5.14
N LEU A 103 -37.21 -8.83 -6.07
CA LEU A 103 -37.07 -9.22 -7.48
C LEU A 103 -36.16 -10.44 -7.71
N TYR A 104 -35.24 -10.73 -6.79
CA TYR A 104 -34.32 -11.86 -6.94
C TYR A 104 -34.99 -13.18 -6.55
N CYS A 105 -35.70 -13.20 -5.42
CA CYS A 105 -36.52 -14.33 -4.99
C CYS A 105 -37.63 -14.62 -6.00
N ALA A 106 -38.17 -13.60 -6.66
CA ALA A 106 -39.15 -13.77 -7.74
C ALA A 106 -38.58 -14.51 -8.97
N LYS A 107 -37.29 -14.32 -9.27
CA LYS A 107 -36.62 -14.97 -10.41
C LYS A 107 -36.02 -16.33 -10.04
N TYR A 108 -35.52 -16.46 -8.82
CA TYR A 108 -34.83 -17.65 -8.32
C TYR A 108 -35.57 -18.19 -7.09
N PRO A 109 -36.62 -19.00 -7.27
CA PRO A 109 -37.32 -19.62 -6.16
C PRO A 109 -36.38 -20.58 -5.40
N PRO A 110 -36.48 -20.64 -4.05
CA PRO A 110 -35.76 -21.63 -3.25
C PRO A 110 -36.03 -23.07 -3.69
N PRO A 111 -35.00 -23.87 -4.05
CA PRO A 111 -35.16 -25.29 -4.33
C PRO A 111 -35.74 -26.05 -3.13
N GLU A 112 -36.62 -27.02 -3.37
CA GLU A 112 -37.25 -27.77 -2.26
C GLU A 112 -36.24 -28.59 -1.44
N VAL A 113 -35.17 -29.07 -2.08
CA VAL A 113 -34.06 -29.77 -1.42
C VAL A 113 -32.74 -29.26 -2.00
N ILE A 114 -31.77 -28.95 -1.14
CA ILE A 114 -30.41 -28.57 -1.53
C ILE A 114 -29.41 -29.55 -0.91
N ASP A 115 -28.45 -30.01 -1.72
CA ASP A 115 -27.26 -30.75 -1.27
C ASP A 115 -26.12 -29.74 -1.04
N VAL A 116 -25.69 -29.56 0.20
CA VAL A 116 -24.66 -28.56 0.55
C VAL A 116 -23.34 -29.27 0.76
N SER A 117 -22.53 -29.40 -0.30
CA SER A 117 -21.26 -30.13 -0.27
C SER A 117 -20.04 -29.26 0.06
N GLU A 118 -20.11 -27.93 -0.08
CA GLU A 118 -18.90 -27.09 -0.14
C GLU A 118 -18.51 -26.35 1.16
N LYS A 119 -19.32 -26.39 2.23
CA LYS A 119 -18.99 -25.68 3.50
C LYS A 119 -19.32 -26.42 4.80
N HIS A 120 -19.73 -27.68 4.72
CA HIS A 120 -19.83 -28.57 5.89
C HIS A 120 -18.83 -29.71 5.76
N HIS A 121 -18.29 -30.18 6.89
CA HIS A 121 -17.33 -31.29 6.90
C HIS A 121 -17.96 -32.66 6.51
N HIS A 122 -19.27 -32.71 6.22
CA HIS A 122 -20.04 -33.89 5.77
C HIS A 122 -21.21 -33.49 4.82
N HIS A 123 -21.67 -34.43 3.99
CA HIS A 123 -22.81 -34.27 3.06
C HIS A 123 -24.15 -34.39 3.79
N HIS A 124 -24.92 -33.30 3.92
CA HIS A 124 -26.30 -33.34 4.42
C HIS A 124 -27.29 -32.70 3.44
N LYS A 125 -28.52 -33.25 3.37
CA LYS A 125 -29.62 -32.69 2.58
C LYS A 125 -30.43 -31.69 3.39
N LEU A 126 -30.53 -30.46 2.90
CA LEU A 126 -31.40 -29.42 3.46
C LEU A 126 -32.75 -29.43 2.78
N THR A 127 -33.83 -29.48 3.57
CA THR A 127 -35.21 -29.44 3.06
C THR A 127 -35.83 -28.07 3.31
N PHE A 128 -36.40 -27.46 2.28
CA PHE A 128 -37.11 -26.19 2.38
C PHE A 128 -38.47 -26.38 3.04
N LEU A 129 -38.77 -25.62 4.09
CA LEU A 129 -40.04 -25.71 4.81
C LEU A 129 -40.80 -24.38 4.77
N LYS A 130 -41.99 -24.42 4.17
CA LYS A 130 -42.93 -23.30 4.07
C LYS A 130 -43.78 -23.15 5.35
N ARG A 131 -43.14 -22.98 6.51
CA ARG A 131 -43.83 -22.76 7.80
C ARG A 131 -43.28 -21.49 8.46
N HIS A 132 -44.14 -20.71 9.09
CA HIS A 132 -43.74 -19.53 9.87
C HIS A 132 -43.56 -19.95 11.34
N TYR A 133 -42.34 -19.85 11.85
CA TYR A 133 -42.05 -20.01 13.27
C TYR A 133 -40.74 -19.33 13.65
N LYS A 134 -40.55 -19.07 14.94
CA LYS A 134 -39.33 -18.46 15.46
C LYS A 134 -38.21 -19.50 15.56
N PHE A 135 -37.07 -19.26 14.93
CA PHE A 135 -35.93 -20.20 14.95
C PHE A 135 -34.57 -19.51 15.00
N ASP A 136 -33.60 -20.19 15.59
CA ASP A 136 -32.20 -19.78 15.57
C ASP A 136 -31.49 -20.38 14.34
N CYS A 137 -30.73 -19.54 13.65
CA CYS A 137 -30.01 -19.97 12.46
C CYS A 137 -28.68 -20.64 12.84
N GLY A 138 -28.46 -21.87 12.35
CA GLY A 138 -27.28 -22.67 12.64
C GLY A 138 -25.95 -22.06 12.19
N VAL A 139 -25.99 -21.02 11.34
CA VAL A 139 -24.82 -20.26 10.86
C VAL A 139 -24.34 -19.18 11.85
N LYS A 140 -25.04 -18.95 12.97
CA LYS A 140 -24.77 -17.83 13.91
C LYS A 140 -24.71 -16.46 13.21
N CYS A 141 -25.62 -16.22 12.27
CA CYS A 141 -25.71 -14.98 11.50
C CYS A 141 -26.17 -13.75 12.33
N GLY A 142 -26.32 -13.88 13.65
CA GLY A 142 -26.75 -12.82 14.55
C GLY A 142 -28.23 -12.44 14.45
N LYS A 143 -29.01 -13.14 13.60
CA LYS A 143 -30.45 -12.91 13.41
C LYS A 143 -31.25 -14.10 13.91
N ILE A 144 -32.41 -13.82 14.51
CA ILE A 144 -33.45 -14.82 14.78
C ILE A 144 -34.41 -14.78 13.59
N GLY A 145 -34.73 -15.94 13.02
CA GLY A 145 -35.81 -16.02 12.04
C GLY A 145 -37.13 -15.83 12.74
N GLU A 146 -37.91 -14.81 12.37
CA GLU A 146 -39.23 -14.53 12.90
C GLU A 146 -40.21 -14.46 11.74
N ASP A 147 -41.18 -15.39 11.68
CA ASP A 147 -42.17 -15.49 10.60
C ASP A 147 -41.58 -15.53 9.17
N GLU A 148 -40.40 -16.13 9.00
CA GLU A 148 -39.74 -16.34 7.70
C GLU A 148 -39.66 -17.83 7.33
N PHE A 149 -39.57 -18.12 6.03
CA PHE A 149 -39.30 -19.48 5.54
C PHE A 149 -37.81 -19.87 5.68
N PHE A 150 -37.53 -21.16 5.84
CA PHE A 150 -36.17 -21.62 6.18
C PHE A 150 -35.87 -23.04 5.65
N TYR A 151 -34.58 -23.38 5.65
CA TYR A 151 -34.11 -24.74 5.40
C TYR A 151 -33.88 -25.49 6.70
N LYS A 152 -34.29 -26.75 6.76
CA LYS A 152 -33.98 -27.64 7.88
C LYS A 152 -33.14 -28.82 7.42
N CYS A 153 -32.06 -29.08 8.15
CA CYS A 153 -31.36 -30.35 8.09
C CYS A 153 -32.01 -31.31 9.09
N TYR A 154 -32.54 -32.44 8.63
CA TYR A 154 -33.08 -33.45 9.54
C TYR A 154 -32.01 -34.31 10.19
N GLU A 155 -30.79 -34.32 9.64
CA GLU A 155 -29.67 -35.13 10.15
C GLU A 155 -28.98 -34.46 11.35
N CYS A 156 -28.81 -33.14 11.33
CA CYS A 156 -28.23 -32.38 12.46
C CYS A 156 -29.24 -31.52 13.23
N ASP A 157 -30.53 -31.59 12.86
CA ASP A 157 -31.65 -30.83 13.44
C ASP A 157 -31.49 -29.30 13.43
N LEU A 158 -30.57 -28.77 12.60
CA LEU A 158 -30.33 -27.33 12.47
C LEU A 158 -31.27 -26.69 11.44
N THR A 159 -31.69 -25.47 11.74
CA THR A 159 -32.48 -24.60 10.84
C THR A 159 -31.63 -23.44 10.33
N PHE A 160 -31.84 -23.04 9.08
CA PHE A 160 -31.05 -22.02 8.41
C PHE A 160 -31.95 -21.05 7.64
N HIS A 161 -31.69 -19.74 7.73
CA HIS A 161 -32.31 -18.78 6.82
C HIS A 161 -31.96 -19.14 5.38
N ILE A 162 -32.90 -18.97 4.44
CA ILE A 162 -32.64 -19.19 3.00
C ILE A 162 -31.41 -18.41 2.55
N ASP A 163 -31.33 -17.15 2.98
CA ASP A 163 -30.23 -16.27 2.62
C ASP A 163 -28.88 -16.72 3.18
N CYS A 164 -28.86 -17.31 4.38
CA CYS A 164 -27.64 -17.85 4.99
C CYS A 164 -27.16 -19.12 4.28
N VAL A 165 -28.05 -19.88 3.63
CA VAL A 165 -27.67 -21.04 2.81
C VAL A 165 -27.05 -20.58 1.49
N TRP A 166 -27.60 -19.52 0.88
CA TRP A 166 -27.12 -19.01 -0.41
C TRP A 166 -25.91 -18.10 -0.30
N HIS A 167 -25.76 -17.42 0.84
CA HIS A 167 -24.65 -16.52 1.14
C HIS A 167 -24.10 -16.78 2.55
N PRO A 168 -23.41 -17.92 2.78
CA PRO A 168 -22.95 -18.30 4.11
C PRO A 168 -21.85 -17.37 4.60
N LEU A 169 -22.10 -16.66 5.71
CA LEU A 169 -21.03 -16.19 6.60
C LEU A 169 -20.45 -17.42 7.31
N GLU A 170 -19.15 -17.44 7.58
CA GLU A 170 -18.41 -18.61 8.09
C GLU A 170 -19.12 -19.29 9.28
N VAL A 171 -19.52 -20.57 9.11
CA VAL A 171 -20.20 -21.35 10.15
C VAL A 171 -19.17 -21.90 11.15
N ASN A 172 -19.13 -21.35 12.37
CA ASN A 172 -18.39 -21.96 13.48
C ASN A 172 -19.33 -22.81 14.34
N HIS A 173 -19.22 -24.14 14.23
CA HIS A 173 -19.87 -25.07 15.15
C HIS A 173 -19.24 -24.96 16.55
N SER A 174 -20.07 -24.74 17.57
CA SER A 174 -19.69 -24.94 18.98
C SER A 174 -20.30 -26.26 19.44
N LEU A 175 -19.46 -27.22 19.85
CA LEU A 175 -19.88 -28.48 20.47
C LEU A 175 -20.51 -28.20 21.85
N ASN A 176 -21.69 -28.77 22.08
CA ASN A 176 -22.34 -28.81 23.39
C ASN A 176 -21.56 -29.74 24.34
N TYR A 177 -21.24 -29.27 25.55
CA TYR A 177 -20.94 -30.16 26.68
C TYR A 177 -21.97 -29.92 27.80
N SER A 178 -22.58 -31.03 28.21
CA SER A 178 -23.49 -31.17 29.35
C SER A 178 -22.75 -31.02 30.68
N TYR A 179 -23.27 -30.24 31.62
CA TYR A 179 -22.75 -30.09 32.97
C TYR A 179 -23.24 -31.20 33.91
N THR A 180 -22.31 -31.82 34.64
CA THR A 180 -22.57 -32.44 35.96
C THR A 180 -21.91 -31.60 37.04
N THR A 181 -22.70 -31.21 38.03
CA THR A 181 -22.36 -30.39 39.20
C THR A 181 -21.52 -31.14 40.24
N MET A 182 -20.58 -30.47 40.92
CA MET A 182 -20.49 -30.39 42.39
C MET A 182 -19.38 -29.43 42.90
N ASP A 183 -19.83 -28.50 43.77
CA ASP A 183 -19.25 -27.82 44.94
C ASP A 183 -17.89 -27.09 44.96
N ALA A 184 -18.02 -25.75 44.93
CA ALA A 184 -17.74 -24.78 46.00
C ALA A 184 -16.43 -24.84 46.81
N GLY A 185 -15.50 -23.95 46.45
CA GLY A 185 -14.51 -23.34 47.34
C GLY A 185 -14.29 -21.88 46.95
N LYS A 186 -14.57 -20.95 47.88
CA LYS A 186 -14.63 -19.48 47.72
C LYS A 186 -13.55 -18.87 46.81
N ARG A 187 -13.97 -18.15 45.77
CA ARG A 187 -13.19 -17.10 45.08
C ARG A 187 -13.95 -15.78 45.11
N VAL A 188 -13.22 -14.70 45.30
CA VAL A 188 -13.71 -13.32 45.17
C VAL A 188 -14.05 -13.09 43.69
N SER A 189 -15.34 -13.07 43.37
CA SER A 189 -15.83 -12.77 42.02
C SER A 189 -15.93 -11.25 41.83
N LEU A 190 -15.10 -10.69 40.94
CA LEU A 190 -15.40 -9.40 40.30
C LEU A 190 -16.59 -9.57 39.34
N PRO A 191 -17.39 -8.52 39.09
CA PRO A 191 -18.78 -8.64 38.59
C PRO A 191 -18.92 -9.03 37.10
N TRP A 192 -17.87 -9.56 36.47
CA TRP A 192 -17.84 -9.83 35.03
C TRP A 192 -18.44 -11.19 34.63
N ASN A 193 -18.81 -12.04 35.59
CA ASN A 193 -19.27 -13.40 35.31
C ASN A 193 -20.78 -13.63 35.46
N ASP A 194 -21.57 -12.61 35.80
CA ASP A 194 -23.02 -12.71 35.87
C ASP A 194 -23.64 -11.48 35.21
N MET A 195 -24.34 -11.66 34.08
CA MET A 195 -25.59 -10.96 33.72
C MET A 195 -25.97 -11.21 32.26
N ARG A 196 -27.06 -11.96 32.03
CA ARG A 196 -27.95 -11.76 30.87
C ARG A 196 -28.33 -10.28 30.81
N LYS A 197 -28.37 -9.63 29.64
CA LYS A 197 -29.23 -8.46 29.35
C LYS A 197 -29.15 -7.97 27.90
N SER A 198 -30.18 -8.31 27.11
CA SER A 198 -30.64 -7.51 25.97
C SER A 198 -31.24 -6.16 26.39
N ASP A 199 -31.49 -5.95 27.69
CA ASP A 199 -32.18 -4.75 28.20
C ASP A 199 -31.26 -3.55 28.50
N PHE A 200 -29.92 -3.68 28.41
CA PHE A 200 -29.00 -2.56 28.69
C PHE A 200 -28.73 -1.66 27.46
N HIS A 201 -28.86 -2.16 26.23
CA HIS A 201 -28.46 -1.40 25.03
C HIS A 201 -29.45 -0.29 24.64
N LYS A 202 -30.75 -0.44 24.94
CA LYS A 202 -31.74 0.60 24.63
C LYS A 202 -31.53 1.87 25.46
N LYS A 203 -31.10 1.74 26.72
CA LYS A 203 -30.89 2.87 27.64
C LYS A 203 -29.59 3.62 27.38
N CYS A 204 -28.53 2.91 26.97
CA CYS A 204 -27.27 3.55 26.57
C CYS A 204 -27.36 4.27 25.21
N TYR A 205 -28.26 3.84 24.32
CA TYR A 205 -28.53 4.53 23.04
C TYR A 205 -29.17 5.91 23.25
N GLU A 206 -30.10 6.04 24.22
CA GLU A 206 -30.80 7.30 24.50
C GLU A 206 -29.95 8.30 25.32
N GLU A 207 -28.87 7.86 25.97
CA GLU A 207 -28.03 8.68 26.86
C GLU A 207 -26.58 8.90 26.37
N ALA A 208 -26.15 8.29 25.25
CA ALA A 208 -24.78 8.43 24.74
C ALA A 208 -24.58 9.78 23.99
N PRO A 209 -23.58 10.59 24.36
CA PRO A 209 -23.30 11.85 23.67
C PRO A 209 -22.82 11.61 22.22
N GLU A 210 -23.20 12.48 21.28
CA GLU A 210 -22.80 12.38 19.87
C GLU A 210 -21.28 12.47 19.65
N SER A 211 -20.55 13.12 20.57
CA SER A 211 -19.09 13.15 20.58
C SER A 211 -18.49 13.16 21.98
N ILE A 212 -17.32 12.56 22.13
CA ILE A 212 -16.55 12.52 23.38
C ILE A 212 -15.10 12.96 23.18
N LYS A 213 -14.48 13.43 24.27
CA LYS A 213 -13.02 13.45 24.42
C LYS A 213 -12.64 12.32 25.36
N HIS A 214 -11.79 11.41 24.90
CA HIS A 214 -11.39 10.24 25.68
C HIS A 214 -9.93 10.37 26.13
N SER A 215 -9.59 9.93 27.34
CA SER A 215 -8.23 10.05 27.90
C SER A 215 -7.18 9.28 27.10
N SER A 216 -7.60 8.18 26.45
CA SER A 216 -6.76 7.40 25.54
C SER A 216 -6.60 7.99 24.13
N HIS A 217 -7.38 9.02 23.79
CA HIS A 217 -7.34 9.70 22.50
C HIS A 217 -7.80 11.16 22.67
N SER A 218 -6.87 11.98 23.17
CA SER A 218 -7.15 13.35 23.63
C SER A 218 -6.99 14.43 22.55
N ILE A 219 -6.32 14.09 21.43
CA ILE A 219 -5.99 15.03 20.35
C ILE A 219 -7.24 15.37 19.53
N HIS A 220 -7.99 14.37 19.07
CA HIS A 220 -9.23 14.58 18.32
C HIS A 220 -10.46 14.06 19.08
N ARG A 221 -11.61 14.71 18.81
CA ARG A 221 -12.90 14.23 19.28
C ARG A 221 -13.31 12.96 18.56
N LEU A 222 -13.87 12.02 19.32
CA LEU A 222 -14.44 10.79 18.80
C LEU A 222 -15.95 10.98 18.63
N TRP A 223 -16.49 10.48 17.53
CA TRP A 223 -17.89 10.64 17.14
C TRP A 223 -18.62 9.31 17.20
N LEU A 224 -19.83 9.31 17.73
CA LEU A 224 -20.65 8.12 17.86
C LEU A 224 -21.02 7.59 16.46
N GLN A 225 -20.83 6.29 16.23
CA GLN A 225 -21.11 5.63 14.96
C GLN A 225 -21.67 4.22 15.20
N PHE A 226 -22.48 3.74 14.26
CA PHE A 226 -22.95 2.35 14.21
C PHE A 226 -22.13 1.58 13.15
N THR A 227 -21.28 0.64 13.59
CA THR A 227 -20.43 -0.11 12.65
C THR A 227 -20.10 -1.49 13.18
N SER A 228 -20.23 -2.51 12.32
CA SER A 228 -20.03 -3.93 12.65
C SER A 228 -18.74 -4.54 12.07
N LEU A 229 -17.75 -3.72 11.68
CA LEU A 229 -16.61 -4.15 10.86
C LEU A 229 -15.22 -3.70 11.34
N PHE A 230 -15.11 -3.04 12.51
CA PHE A 230 -13.81 -2.59 13.05
C PHE A 230 -13.57 -3.16 14.45
N GLY A 231 -12.30 -3.44 14.78
CA GLY A 231 -11.88 -3.79 16.14
C GLY A 231 -11.75 -2.55 17.02
N CYS A 232 -11.99 -2.69 18.33
CA CYS A 232 -11.69 -1.63 19.29
C CYS A 232 -10.18 -1.50 19.48
N ASN A 233 -9.61 -0.31 19.26
CA ASN A 233 -8.16 -0.07 19.41
C ASN A 233 -7.66 -0.20 20.86
N LEU A 234 -8.55 -0.23 21.85
CA LEU A 234 -8.20 -0.48 23.25
C LEU A 234 -8.19 -1.97 23.60
N CYS A 235 -9.28 -2.70 23.35
CA CYS A 235 -9.41 -4.08 23.80
C CYS A 235 -9.17 -5.13 22.70
N GLY A 236 -9.09 -4.71 21.43
CA GLY A 236 -8.92 -5.59 20.27
C GLY A 236 -10.16 -6.41 19.90
N LYS A 237 -11.28 -6.26 20.62
CA LYS A 237 -12.52 -7.00 20.32
C LYS A 237 -13.23 -6.40 19.11
N PRO A 238 -13.86 -7.23 18.25
CA PRO A 238 -14.70 -6.73 17.17
C PRO A 238 -15.88 -5.94 17.76
N ILE A 239 -16.08 -4.74 17.23
CA ILE A 239 -17.20 -3.88 17.60
C ILE A 239 -18.41 -4.37 16.83
N MET A 240 -19.43 -4.82 17.55
CA MET A 240 -20.64 -5.40 16.95
C MET A 240 -21.81 -4.41 16.83
N ASP A 241 -21.77 -3.28 17.57
CA ASP A 241 -22.87 -2.31 17.69
C ASP A 241 -22.39 -0.83 17.61
N LEU A 242 -22.65 -0.02 18.66
CA LEU A 242 -22.22 1.38 18.75
C LEU A 242 -20.77 1.50 19.23
N SER A 243 -20.03 2.40 18.59
CA SER A 243 -18.68 2.80 18.95
C SER A 243 -18.44 4.28 18.75
N TYR A 244 -17.32 4.77 19.26
CA TYR A 244 -16.83 6.10 18.91
C TYR A 244 -15.64 5.99 17.97
N HIS A 245 -15.71 6.76 16.88
CA HIS A 245 -14.73 6.74 15.80
C HIS A 245 -14.10 8.12 15.60
N CYS A 246 -12.79 8.15 15.34
CA CYS A 246 -12.09 9.33 14.87
C CYS A 246 -11.97 9.31 13.34
N LYS A 247 -12.69 10.22 12.66
CA LYS A 247 -12.61 10.37 11.20
C LYS A 247 -11.24 10.84 10.67
N ILE A 248 -10.38 11.36 11.55
CA ILE A 248 -9.06 11.92 11.17
C ILE A 248 -7.98 10.85 11.17
N CYS A 249 -7.90 10.04 12.23
CA CYS A 249 -6.83 9.05 12.41
C CYS A 249 -7.31 7.59 12.42
N GLY A 250 -8.61 7.35 12.22
CA GLY A 250 -9.17 6.00 12.18
C GLY A 250 -9.34 5.31 13.53
N PHE A 251 -9.16 6.01 14.66
CA PHE A 251 -9.25 5.44 16.01
C PHE A 251 -10.68 5.06 16.40
N ASN A 252 -10.90 3.80 16.81
CA ASN A 252 -12.17 3.19 17.18
C ASN A 252 -12.17 2.72 18.65
N ILE A 253 -13.20 3.06 19.40
CA ILE A 253 -13.39 2.59 20.78
C ILE A 253 -14.82 2.12 20.98
N ASP A 254 -15.01 0.92 21.55
CA ASP A 254 -16.34 0.44 21.91
C ASP A 254 -16.90 1.20 23.13
N ILE A 255 -18.22 1.25 23.27
CA ILE A 255 -18.89 1.95 24.40
C ILE A 255 -18.42 1.42 25.76
N TYR A 256 -18.06 0.14 25.86
CA TYR A 256 -17.65 -0.45 27.11
C TYR A 256 -16.29 0.07 27.56
N CYS A 257 -15.32 0.17 26.65
CA CYS A 257 -13.99 0.74 26.89
C CYS A 257 -14.04 2.26 27.12
N VAL A 258 -15.05 2.96 26.60
CA VAL A 258 -15.33 4.37 26.96
C VAL A 258 -15.79 4.48 28.41
N LYS A 259 -16.65 3.57 28.86
CA LYS A 259 -17.21 3.58 30.22
C LYS A 259 -16.24 3.04 31.27
N TYR A 260 -15.41 2.09 30.89
CA TYR A 260 -14.46 1.39 31.74
C TYR A 260 -13.06 1.47 31.10
N PRO A 261 -12.35 2.61 31.25
CA PRO A 261 -11.02 2.78 30.68
C PRO A 261 -10.02 1.79 31.30
N LEU A 262 -9.09 1.31 30.48
CA LEU A 262 -8.05 0.37 30.90
C LEU A 262 -7.11 1.00 31.94
N PRO A 263 -6.68 0.24 32.96
CA PRO A 263 -5.65 0.70 33.89
C PRO A 263 -4.34 1.00 33.15
N GLU A 264 -3.74 2.16 33.39
CA GLU A 264 -2.43 2.51 32.80
C GLU A 264 -1.29 1.62 33.33
N VAL A 265 -1.50 1.04 34.51
CA VAL A 265 -0.58 0.16 35.20
C VAL A 265 -1.37 -0.99 35.80
N ILE A 266 -0.88 -2.22 35.62
CA ILE A 266 -1.40 -3.42 36.28
C ILE A 266 -0.27 -4.02 37.13
N ASP A 267 -0.55 -4.22 38.41
CA ASP A 267 0.36 -4.89 39.34
C ASP A 267 0.01 -6.39 39.40
N ASN A 268 1.01 -7.24 39.16
CA ASN A 268 0.92 -8.71 39.27
C ASN A 268 -0.24 -9.38 38.46
N PRO A 269 -0.35 -9.15 37.14
CA PRO A 269 -1.36 -9.81 36.31
C PRO A 269 -1.16 -11.33 36.21
N GLU A 270 -2.24 -12.09 36.01
CA GLU A 270 -2.19 -13.55 35.85
C GLU A 270 -1.32 -14.00 34.66
N ALA A 271 -1.14 -13.14 33.65
CA ALA A 271 -0.29 -13.40 32.49
C ALA A 271 1.22 -13.18 32.75
N HIS A 272 1.60 -12.35 33.73
CA HIS A 272 3.00 -11.97 34.00
C HIS A 272 3.22 -11.42 35.41
N HIS A 273 4.26 -11.89 36.12
CA HIS A 273 4.48 -11.56 37.54
C HIS A 273 5.09 -10.19 37.84
N HIS A 274 5.47 -9.42 36.81
CA HIS A 274 5.94 -8.04 36.98
C HIS A 274 4.85 -7.04 36.65
N LYS A 275 5.11 -5.81 37.08
CA LYS A 275 4.30 -4.66 36.74
C LYS A 275 4.23 -4.48 35.22
N LEU A 276 3.01 -4.37 34.70
CA LEU A 276 2.74 -4.09 33.31
C LEU A 276 2.27 -2.64 33.14
N THR A 277 2.83 -1.94 32.16
CA THR A 277 2.46 -0.57 31.80
C THR A 277 1.80 -0.55 30.44
N LEU A 278 0.65 0.12 30.33
CA LEU A 278 -0.08 0.27 29.07
C LEU A 278 0.67 1.25 28.16
N LEU A 279 1.16 0.75 27.03
CA LEU A 279 1.75 1.58 26.00
C LEU A 279 0.70 1.99 24.97
N LYS A 280 0.40 3.29 24.95
CA LYS A 280 -0.51 3.94 23.99
C LYS A 280 0.23 4.30 22.67
N LYS A 281 0.98 3.35 22.11
CA LYS A 281 1.67 3.49 20.82
C LYS A 281 1.29 2.33 19.91
N HIS A 282 0.96 2.65 18.66
CA HIS A 282 0.67 1.67 17.63
C HIS A 282 1.98 1.10 17.10
N ILE A 283 2.31 -0.12 17.50
CA ILE A 283 3.45 -0.88 16.97
C ILE A 283 2.98 -2.31 16.71
N ASN A 284 3.46 -2.90 15.62
CA ASN A 284 3.29 -4.33 15.39
C ASN A 284 4.24 -5.08 16.34
N PHE A 285 3.70 -5.96 17.17
CA PHE A 285 4.50 -6.80 18.05
C PHE A 285 3.91 -8.20 18.13
N ASP A 286 4.79 -9.17 18.40
CA ASP A 286 4.37 -10.54 18.66
C ASP A 286 3.98 -10.65 20.14
N CYS A 287 2.69 -10.85 20.41
CA CYS A 287 2.22 -10.98 21.78
C CYS A 287 2.87 -12.18 22.50
N ASP A 288 3.46 -11.92 23.66
CA ASP A 288 4.17 -12.91 24.48
C ASP A 288 3.24 -13.95 25.12
N ALA A 289 1.93 -13.71 25.15
CA ALA A 289 0.93 -14.76 25.46
C ALA A 289 0.75 -15.77 24.32
N LYS A 290 1.45 -15.59 23.18
CA LYS A 290 1.47 -16.47 22.01
C LYS A 290 0.07 -16.83 21.48
N CYS A 291 -0.86 -15.88 21.52
CA CYS A 291 -2.26 -16.04 21.13
C CYS A 291 -2.52 -16.22 19.61
N GLY A 292 -1.47 -16.26 18.78
CA GLY A 292 -1.58 -16.44 17.33
C GLY A 292 -2.12 -15.24 16.55
N LYS A 293 -2.47 -14.13 17.22
CA LYS A 293 -2.84 -12.86 16.58
C LYS A 293 -1.58 -12.03 16.30
N THR A 294 -1.48 -11.47 15.09
CA THR A 294 -0.61 -10.32 14.78
C THR A 294 -1.56 -9.13 14.77
N SER A 295 -1.62 -8.37 15.87
CA SER A 295 -2.50 -7.20 15.91
C SER A 295 -1.89 -6.10 15.05
N GLU A 296 -2.71 -5.53 14.17
CA GLU A 296 -2.46 -4.22 13.57
C GLU A 296 -3.23 -3.20 14.41
N ASN A 297 -2.56 -2.16 14.88
CA ASN A 297 -3.16 -0.98 15.51
C ASN A 297 -3.86 -1.14 16.89
N GLU A 298 -3.46 -2.08 17.74
CA GLU A 298 -3.97 -2.20 19.12
C GLU A 298 -2.99 -1.63 20.18
N PHE A 299 -3.52 -1.17 21.32
CA PHE A 299 -2.70 -0.89 22.50
C PHE A 299 -2.23 -2.18 23.16
N HIS A 300 -1.10 -2.11 23.86
CA HIS A 300 -0.50 -3.29 24.50
C HIS A 300 0.10 -2.97 25.86
N TYR A 301 0.13 -3.98 26.71
CA TYR A 301 0.85 -3.90 27.98
C TYR A 301 2.29 -4.34 27.78
N LYS A 302 3.23 -3.55 28.29
CA LYS A 302 4.65 -3.88 28.29
C LYS A 302 5.15 -4.03 29.73
N CYS A 303 5.99 -5.03 29.96
CA CYS A 303 6.82 -5.11 31.14
C CYS A 303 8.15 -4.40 30.86
N ASP A 304 8.47 -3.36 31.62
CA ASP A 304 9.77 -2.69 31.49
C ASP A 304 10.93 -3.49 32.14
N GLU A 305 10.62 -4.40 33.06
CA GLU A 305 11.62 -5.26 33.70
C GLU A 305 12.03 -6.44 32.79
N CYS A 306 11.06 -7.10 32.13
CA CYS A 306 11.31 -8.26 31.27
C CYS A 306 11.28 -7.96 29.77
N THR A 307 11.01 -6.71 29.37
CA THR A 307 10.85 -6.31 27.96
C THR A 307 9.77 -7.08 27.18
N LEU A 308 8.81 -7.71 27.89
CA LEU A 308 7.71 -8.46 27.30
C LEU A 308 6.54 -7.55 26.91
N ALA A 309 5.80 -7.94 25.87
CA ALA A 309 4.63 -7.22 25.40
C ALA A 309 3.42 -8.17 25.22
N PHE A 310 2.26 -7.75 25.70
CA PHE A 310 1.02 -8.53 25.70
C PHE A 310 -0.11 -7.71 25.08
N HIS A 311 -0.94 -8.32 24.22
CA HIS A 311 -2.22 -7.70 23.86
C HIS A 311 -3.03 -7.46 25.13
N VAL A 312 -3.79 -6.37 25.16
CA VAL A 312 -4.67 -6.04 26.29
C VAL A 312 -5.57 -7.22 26.63
N ASP A 313 -6.23 -7.81 25.62
CA ASP A 313 -7.13 -8.96 25.80
C ASP A 313 -6.39 -10.17 26.38
N CYS A 314 -5.14 -10.41 25.97
CA CYS A 314 -4.35 -11.55 26.42
C CYS A 314 -3.84 -11.45 27.86
N VAL A 315 -3.80 -10.24 28.44
CA VAL A 315 -3.47 -10.06 29.86
C VAL A 315 -4.64 -10.52 30.74
N TRP A 316 -5.87 -10.33 30.28
CA TRP A 316 -7.10 -10.58 31.05
C TRP A 316 -7.78 -11.90 30.69
N HIS A 317 -7.56 -12.39 29.47
CA HIS A 317 -8.10 -13.63 28.94
C HIS A 317 -6.96 -14.44 28.34
N ARG A 318 -6.36 -15.31 29.17
CA ARG A 318 -5.41 -16.30 28.67
C ARG A 318 -6.18 -17.24 27.74
N PRO A 319 -5.77 -17.45 26.47
CA PRO A 319 -6.26 -18.62 25.76
C PRO A 319 -5.83 -19.83 26.60
N GLU A 320 -6.79 -20.65 27.02
CA GLU A 320 -6.55 -21.91 27.74
C GLU A 320 -5.81 -22.89 26.81
N VAL A 321 -4.57 -22.58 26.45
CA VAL A 321 -3.63 -23.53 25.88
C VAL A 321 -2.94 -24.12 27.08
N GLU A 322 -3.46 -25.23 27.58
CA GLU A 322 -2.63 -26.18 28.31
C GLU A 322 -1.43 -26.48 27.39
N HIS A 323 -0.26 -25.89 27.66
CA HIS A 323 0.94 -26.17 26.89
C HIS A 323 1.37 -27.60 27.21
N LEU A 324 0.77 -28.55 26.50
CA LEU A 324 1.03 -29.96 26.65
C LEU A 324 2.53 -30.18 26.51
N SER A 325 3.10 -30.91 27.48
CA SER A 325 4.53 -31.22 27.50
C SER A 325 4.96 -31.97 26.24
N GLU A 326 4.03 -32.66 25.59
CA GLU A 326 4.22 -33.34 24.31
C GLU A 326 3.01 -33.15 23.38
N VAL A 327 3.25 -33.01 22.07
CA VAL A 327 2.20 -32.90 21.05
C VAL A 327 2.46 -33.85 19.88
N ASN A 328 1.40 -34.50 19.40
CA ASN A 328 1.43 -35.27 18.17
C ASN A 328 1.10 -34.36 17.00
N HIS A 329 2.08 -34.08 16.16
CA HIS A 329 1.92 -33.13 15.07
C HIS A 329 1.62 -33.84 13.74
N THR A 330 0.68 -33.32 12.95
CA THR A 330 0.23 -33.94 11.69
C THR A 330 1.35 -34.12 10.66
N HIS A 331 2.34 -33.23 10.67
CA HIS A 331 3.51 -33.27 9.80
C HIS A 331 4.72 -34.01 10.41
N HIS A 332 4.56 -34.55 11.62
CA HIS A 332 5.56 -35.32 12.34
C HIS A 332 4.85 -36.32 13.28
N SER A 333 4.18 -37.30 12.67
CA SER A 333 3.30 -38.23 13.39
C SER A 333 4.01 -39.44 13.99
N LEU A 334 5.26 -39.71 13.58
CA LEU A 334 6.02 -40.89 14.01
C LEU A 334 6.55 -40.76 15.44
N HIS A 335 6.87 -39.54 15.89
CA HIS A 335 7.25 -39.28 17.28
C HIS A 335 6.56 -38.02 17.80
N PRO A 336 6.17 -37.98 19.08
CA PRO A 336 5.68 -36.76 19.70
C PRO A 336 6.78 -35.70 19.75
N LEU A 337 6.40 -34.45 19.53
CA LEU A 337 7.29 -33.30 19.76
C LEU A 337 7.19 -32.90 21.22
N LYS A 338 8.33 -32.63 21.85
CA LYS A 338 8.40 -32.20 23.26
C LYS A 338 8.52 -30.70 23.34
N LEU A 339 7.81 -30.09 24.28
CA LEU A 339 7.98 -28.67 24.57
C LEU A 339 9.36 -28.45 25.21
N VAL A 340 10.14 -27.56 24.61
CA VAL A 340 11.43 -27.09 25.13
C VAL A 340 11.23 -25.68 25.65
N VAL A 341 11.55 -25.48 26.93
CA VAL A 341 11.56 -24.18 27.61
C VAL A 341 12.98 -23.94 28.12
N MET A 342 13.79 -23.19 27.38
CA MET A 342 15.20 -22.92 27.74
C MET A 342 15.61 -21.51 27.28
N ASP A 343 16.59 -20.90 27.94
CA ASP A 343 17.17 -19.60 27.51
C ASP A 343 18.24 -19.74 26.40
N ARG A 344 18.45 -20.95 25.86
CA ARG A 344 19.45 -21.21 24.79
C ARG A 344 18.95 -22.22 23.77
N LEU A 345 19.26 -21.97 22.49
CA LEU A 345 19.07 -22.94 21.40
C LEU A 345 19.89 -24.21 21.64
N LEU A 346 19.35 -25.34 21.19
CA LEU A 346 20.10 -26.59 21.12
C LEU A 346 21.24 -26.42 20.10
N GLU A 347 22.49 -26.67 20.52
CA GLU A 347 23.72 -26.45 19.72
C GLU A 347 23.71 -27.17 18.36
N TYR A 348 22.95 -28.25 18.23
CA TYR A 348 22.80 -29.04 17.00
C TYR A 348 21.58 -28.68 16.14
N SER A 349 20.74 -27.75 16.60
CA SER A 349 19.61 -27.24 15.82
C SER A 349 20.01 -26.00 15.03
N ASP A 350 19.44 -25.82 13.85
CA ASP A 350 19.64 -24.63 13.00
C ASP A 350 18.88 -23.39 13.48
N GLY A 351 18.18 -23.48 14.62
CA GLY A 351 17.40 -22.40 15.20
C GLY A 351 16.21 -21.94 14.35
N LYS A 352 15.78 -22.72 13.36
CA LYS A 352 14.66 -22.39 12.46
C LYS A 352 13.54 -23.42 12.53
N CYS A 353 12.31 -22.96 12.35
CA CYS A 353 11.16 -23.83 12.26
C CYS A 353 11.25 -24.67 10.97
N ARG A 354 11.05 -25.99 11.09
CA ARG A 354 11.14 -26.92 9.97
C ARG A 354 10.10 -26.64 8.90
N LEU A 355 8.92 -26.14 9.26
CA LEU A 355 7.83 -25.90 8.33
C LEU A 355 7.90 -24.51 7.71
N CYS A 356 7.93 -23.44 8.50
CA CYS A 356 7.84 -22.07 7.96
C CYS A 356 9.19 -21.35 7.78
N GLU A 357 10.31 -22.01 8.10
CA GLU A 357 11.67 -21.46 8.04
C GLU A 357 11.97 -20.28 9.00
N ARG A 358 10.98 -19.79 9.74
CA ARG A 358 11.14 -18.67 10.67
C ARG A 358 12.12 -19.03 11.78
N LYS A 359 12.89 -18.04 12.23
CA LYS A 359 13.73 -18.18 13.42
C LYS A 359 12.87 -18.54 14.62
N ILE A 360 13.31 -19.53 15.38
CA ILE A 360 12.63 -20.01 16.57
C ILE A 360 12.91 -19.05 17.72
N ASP A 361 11.84 -18.61 18.39
CA ASP A 361 11.95 -17.94 19.67
C ASP A 361 12.56 -18.91 20.69
N HIS A 362 13.70 -18.55 21.27
CA HIS A 362 14.45 -19.42 22.18
C HIS A 362 13.62 -19.80 23.40
N ARG A 363 12.64 -18.98 23.80
CA ARG A 363 11.85 -19.15 25.03
C ARG A 363 11.01 -20.42 25.06
N MET A 364 10.26 -20.71 23.98
CA MET A 364 9.34 -21.86 23.92
C MET A 364 9.16 -22.37 22.49
N PHE A 365 9.49 -23.64 22.25
CA PHE A 365 9.30 -24.31 20.97
C PHE A 365 9.12 -25.82 21.14
N TYR A 366 8.62 -26.48 20.09
CA TYR A 366 8.44 -27.94 20.09
C TYR A 366 9.56 -28.61 19.31
N HIS A 367 10.17 -29.64 19.87
CA HIS A 367 11.31 -30.33 19.28
C HIS A 367 11.23 -31.84 19.45
N CYS A 368 11.60 -32.58 18.40
CA CYS A 368 11.92 -34.00 18.46
C CYS A 368 13.42 -34.18 18.22
N SER A 369 14.14 -34.63 19.25
CA SER A 369 15.58 -34.90 19.19
C SER A 369 15.92 -36.04 18.24
N SER A 370 15.12 -37.11 18.22
CA SER A 370 15.33 -38.29 17.37
C SER A 370 15.28 -37.97 15.87
N CYS A 371 14.45 -37.00 15.47
CA CYS A 371 14.31 -36.59 14.07
C CYS A 371 15.00 -35.25 13.74
N ASN A 372 15.60 -34.60 14.75
CA ASN A 372 16.03 -33.21 14.68
C ASN A 372 14.97 -32.32 13.99
N PHE A 373 13.73 -32.39 14.50
CA PHE A 373 12.56 -31.73 13.92
C PHE A 373 12.03 -30.69 14.89
N THR A 374 12.11 -29.42 14.51
CA THR A 374 11.76 -28.29 15.39
C THR A 374 10.63 -27.47 14.79
N LEU A 375 9.64 -27.12 15.60
CA LEU A 375 8.52 -26.26 15.22
C LEU A 375 8.41 -25.05 16.14
N ASP A 376 8.13 -23.90 15.53
CA ASP A 376 7.65 -22.76 16.30
C ASP A 376 6.21 -23.01 16.79
N MET A 377 5.80 -22.27 17.82
CA MET A 377 4.46 -22.40 18.38
C MET A 377 3.36 -22.13 17.35
N ARG A 378 3.63 -21.25 16.37
CA ARG A 378 2.67 -20.90 15.31
C ARG A 378 2.36 -22.09 14.42
N CYS A 379 3.36 -22.85 14.01
CA CYS A 379 3.19 -24.04 13.18
C CYS A 379 2.56 -25.19 13.94
N VAL A 380 2.69 -25.24 15.26
CA VAL A 380 1.97 -26.21 16.11
C VAL A 380 0.49 -25.86 16.20
N ILE A 381 0.16 -24.58 16.42
CA ILE A 381 -1.23 -24.11 16.57
C ILE A 381 -1.94 -24.07 15.21
N LYS A 382 -1.27 -23.55 14.18
CA LYS A 382 -1.79 -23.34 12.83
C LYS A 382 -0.78 -23.86 11.80
N PRO A 383 -0.71 -25.19 11.61
CA PRO A 383 0.21 -25.78 10.64
C PRO A 383 -0.16 -25.39 9.20
N PRO A 384 0.83 -25.29 8.29
CA PRO A 384 0.55 -25.17 6.87
C PRO A 384 -0.29 -26.36 6.36
N PRO A 385 -1.17 -26.17 5.37
CA PRO A 385 -2.00 -27.24 4.86
C PRO A 385 -1.14 -28.32 4.17
N ARG A 386 -1.41 -29.59 4.47
CA ARG A 386 -0.67 -30.73 3.89
C ARG A 386 -0.86 -30.82 2.37
N PHE A 387 -2.06 -30.51 1.90
CA PHE A 387 -2.43 -30.54 0.51
C PHE A 387 -2.97 -29.18 0.10
N LEU A 388 -2.63 -28.75 -1.11
CA LEU A 388 -2.99 -27.44 -1.62
C LEU A 388 -3.36 -27.56 -3.10
N MET A 389 -4.57 -27.12 -3.45
CA MET A 389 -5.02 -26.94 -4.82
C MET A 389 -5.06 -25.43 -5.07
N ASP A 390 -4.04 -24.93 -5.77
CA ASP A 390 -3.94 -23.51 -6.11
C ASP A 390 -3.52 -23.38 -7.57
N LEU A 391 -4.54 -23.23 -8.42
CA LEU A 391 -4.39 -23.03 -9.85
C LEU A 391 -3.60 -21.76 -10.19
N LYS A 392 -3.43 -20.82 -9.24
CA LYS A 392 -2.56 -19.65 -9.44
C LYS A 392 -1.09 -20.01 -9.36
N ALA A 393 -0.72 -20.95 -8.48
CA ALA A 393 0.64 -21.39 -8.28
C ALA A 393 1.04 -22.53 -9.23
N HIS A 394 0.17 -23.52 -9.42
CA HIS A 394 0.41 -24.70 -10.25
C HIS A 394 -0.89 -25.46 -10.55
N ASP A 395 -0.99 -26.07 -11.73
CA ASP A 395 -2.23 -26.71 -12.21
C ASP A 395 -2.58 -28.03 -11.49
N HIS A 396 -1.59 -28.69 -10.88
CA HIS A 396 -1.78 -29.94 -10.14
C HIS A 396 -1.81 -29.73 -8.63
N GLN A 397 -2.35 -30.71 -7.91
CA GLN A 397 -2.29 -30.75 -6.44
C GLN A 397 -0.85 -30.74 -5.93
N LEU A 398 -0.58 -29.83 -5.00
CA LEU A 398 0.69 -29.72 -4.30
C LEU A 398 0.60 -30.39 -2.92
N THR A 399 1.65 -31.11 -2.56
CA THR A 399 1.79 -31.76 -1.25
C THR A 399 2.97 -31.16 -0.50
N LEU A 400 2.76 -30.76 0.75
CA LEU A 400 3.84 -30.29 1.61
C LEU A 400 4.77 -31.46 1.95
N PHE A 401 6.08 -31.26 1.76
CA PHE A 401 7.09 -32.26 2.02
C PHE A 401 7.98 -31.84 3.22
N PRO A 402 7.61 -32.16 4.48
CA PRO A 402 8.20 -31.56 5.68
C PRO A 402 9.59 -32.13 6.03
N ARG A 403 10.57 -31.90 5.15
CA ARG A 403 11.96 -32.33 5.31
C ARG A 403 12.93 -31.17 5.15
N LEU A 404 14.12 -31.38 5.70
CA LEU A 404 15.30 -30.56 5.40
C LEU A 404 15.97 -31.23 4.21
N ASP A 405 15.77 -30.67 3.02
CA ASP A 405 16.34 -31.16 1.77
C ASP A 405 16.52 -30.00 0.79
N SER A 406 17.64 -29.99 0.07
CA SER A 406 17.97 -28.90 -0.84
C SER A 406 17.21 -29.06 -2.16
N PHE A 407 16.53 -28.00 -2.60
CA PHE A 407 15.82 -27.97 -3.87
C PHE A 407 15.97 -26.61 -4.55
N THR A 408 15.67 -26.55 -5.85
CA THR A 408 15.53 -25.29 -6.58
C THR A 408 14.04 -25.01 -6.74
N CYS A 409 13.59 -23.82 -6.33
CA CYS A 409 12.20 -23.44 -6.48
C CYS A 409 11.89 -23.09 -7.94
N ASN A 410 10.97 -23.81 -8.57
CA ASN A 410 10.58 -23.58 -9.96
C ASN A 410 9.96 -22.20 -10.17
N ALA A 411 9.41 -21.56 -9.13
CA ALA A 411 8.76 -20.25 -9.27
C ALA A 411 9.73 -19.06 -9.19
N CYS A 412 10.89 -19.20 -8.54
CA CYS A 412 11.83 -18.07 -8.36
C CYS A 412 13.28 -18.38 -8.70
N GLY A 413 13.63 -19.64 -8.98
CA GLY A 413 14.98 -20.09 -9.30
C GLY A 413 15.95 -20.14 -8.12
N LEU A 414 15.55 -19.67 -6.94
CA LEU A 414 16.41 -19.69 -5.74
C LEU A 414 16.42 -21.07 -5.07
N LYS A 415 17.53 -21.38 -4.41
CA LYS A 415 17.65 -22.59 -3.58
C LYS A 415 16.79 -22.45 -2.33
N GLY A 416 16.06 -23.52 -2.01
CA GLY A 416 15.43 -23.72 -0.71
C GLY A 416 15.98 -24.99 -0.07
N ASP A 417 15.88 -25.08 1.24
CA ASP A 417 16.40 -26.23 2.00
C ASP A 417 15.36 -26.86 2.94
N ARG A 418 14.15 -26.30 3.05
CA ARG A 418 13.12 -26.77 3.99
C ARG A 418 11.72 -26.78 3.38
N SER A 419 11.02 -27.88 3.63
CA SER A 419 9.58 -28.05 3.49
C SER A 419 8.94 -27.44 2.23
N PRO A 420 9.38 -27.82 1.00
CA PRO A 420 8.73 -27.38 -0.23
C PRO A 420 7.31 -27.95 -0.34
N TYR A 421 6.49 -27.26 -1.13
CA TYR A 421 5.33 -27.88 -1.77
C TYR A 421 5.78 -28.57 -3.06
N VAL A 422 5.40 -29.83 -3.22
CA VAL A 422 5.83 -30.69 -4.32
C VAL A 422 4.63 -31.22 -5.09
N CYS A 423 4.68 -31.12 -6.41
CA CYS A 423 3.82 -31.90 -7.30
C CYS A 423 4.54 -33.18 -7.70
N PHE A 424 4.07 -34.34 -7.24
CA PHE A 424 4.66 -35.62 -7.62
C PHE A 424 4.39 -36.01 -9.09
N GLN A 425 3.40 -35.40 -9.74
CA GLN A 425 3.06 -35.73 -11.13
C GLN A 425 4.09 -35.17 -12.12
N CYS A 426 4.59 -33.97 -11.88
CA CYS A 426 5.52 -33.28 -12.79
C CYS A 426 6.86 -32.89 -12.15
N GLY A 427 7.08 -33.19 -10.86
CA GLY A 427 8.31 -32.85 -10.14
C GLY A 427 8.45 -31.37 -9.78
N PHE A 428 7.38 -30.57 -9.91
CA PHE A 428 7.38 -29.15 -9.56
C PHE A 428 7.59 -28.96 -8.05
N MET A 429 8.52 -28.09 -7.67
CA MET A 429 8.84 -27.73 -6.29
C MET A 429 8.78 -26.23 -6.10
N ILE A 430 8.09 -25.77 -5.06
CA ILE A 430 7.90 -24.34 -4.78
C ILE A 430 8.11 -24.02 -3.30
N HIS A 431 8.76 -22.88 -3.03
CA HIS A 431 8.79 -22.34 -1.67
C HIS A 431 7.38 -21.96 -1.22
N GLN A 432 7.08 -22.11 0.07
CA GLN A 432 5.78 -21.71 0.62
C GLN A 432 5.49 -20.22 0.37
N ASN A 433 6.51 -19.37 0.55
CA ASN A 433 6.40 -17.92 0.29
C ASN A 433 6.38 -17.55 -1.20
N CYS A 434 6.50 -18.52 -2.11
CA CYS A 434 6.36 -18.32 -3.55
C CYS A 434 4.97 -18.70 -4.07
N LEU A 435 4.12 -19.35 -3.25
CA LEU A 435 2.73 -19.64 -3.60
C LEU A 435 1.94 -18.35 -3.85
N ALA A 436 2.14 -17.35 -2.98
CA ALA A 436 1.45 -16.05 -3.03
C ALA A 436 2.08 -15.04 -4.02
N LEU A 437 2.97 -15.49 -4.93
CA LEU A 437 3.52 -14.58 -5.94
C LEU A 437 2.39 -14.12 -6.89
N PRO A 438 2.24 -12.81 -7.11
CA PRO A 438 1.19 -12.26 -7.96
C PRO A 438 1.36 -12.66 -9.43
N ARG A 439 0.33 -12.45 -10.24
CA ARG A 439 0.31 -12.80 -11.67
C ARG A 439 0.57 -11.61 -12.57
N VAL A 440 0.03 -10.43 -12.28
CA VAL A 440 0.27 -9.22 -13.07
C VAL A 440 0.53 -8.05 -12.13
N ILE A 441 1.66 -7.36 -12.32
CA ILE A 441 2.08 -6.26 -11.45
C ILE A 441 2.68 -5.11 -12.24
N ASN A 442 2.75 -3.94 -11.61
CA ASN A 442 3.58 -2.82 -12.04
C ASN A 442 4.91 -2.85 -11.30
N ILE A 443 5.97 -2.42 -11.98
CA ILE A 443 7.28 -2.20 -11.37
C ILE A 443 7.78 -0.80 -11.71
N ASN A 444 8.52 -0.16 -10.81
CA ASN A 444 8.98 1.21 -10.96
C ASN A 444 10.13 1.44 -11.96
N ARG A 445 10.52 0.39 -12.70
CA ARG A 445 11.61 0.37 -13.69
C ARG A 445 11.12 -0.01 -15.09
N HIS A 446 9.80 -0.05 -15.30
CA HIS A 446 9.21 -0.36 -16.59
C HIS A 446 7.82 0.26 -16.72
N ASP A 447 7.50 0.80 -17.89
CA ASP A 447 6.22 1.47 -18.10
C ASP A 447 5.04 0.53 -18.24
N HIS A 448 5.27 -0.66 -18.81
CA HIS A 448 4.24 -1.67 -18.98
C HIS A 448 4.15 -2.59 -17.78
N ARG A 449 2.96 -3.16 -17.58
CA ARG A 449 2.76 -4.29 -16.68
C ARG A 449 3.65 -5.47 -17.05
N VAL A 450 4.12 -6.16 -16.03
CA VAL A 450 4.85 -7.42 -16.16
C VAL A 450 3.99 -8.56 -15.64
N SER A 451 3.99 -9.68 -16.36
CA SER A 451 3.22 -10.86 -16.02
C SER A 451 4.13 -12.00 -15.58
N ARG A 452 3.70 -12.74 -14.56
CA ARG A 452 4.37 -13.94 -14.10
C ARG A 452 4.25 -15.03 -15.17
N THR A 453 5.38 -15.65 -15.48
CA THR A 453 5.45 -16.84 -16.33
C THR A 453 6.16 -17.96 -15.58
N SER A 454 5.71 -19.20 -15.80
CA SER A 454 6.31 -20.40 -15.21
C SER A 454 7.64 -20.77 -15.88
N VAL A 455 7.84 -20.35 -17.14
CA VAL A 455 9.06 -20.56 -17.91
C VAL A 455 9.30 -19.30 -18.74
N LEU A 456 10.45 -18.64 -18.54
CA LEU A 456 10.77 -17.42 -19.27
C LEU A 456 11.13 -17.70 -20.74
N GLY A 457 11.68 -18.87 -21.05
CA GLY A 457 11.91 -19.35 -22.43
C GLY A 457 12.98 -18.58 -23.23
N VAL A 458 13.49 -17.47 -22.71
CA VAL A 458 14.52 -16.65 -23.37
C VAL A 458 15.90 -16.97 -22.80
N VAL A 459 16.68 -17.74 -23.55
CA VAL A 459 18.05 -18.16 -23.20
C VAL A 459 18.96 -16.93 -23.07
N ASN A 460 19.86 -16.95 -22.07
CA ASN A 460 20.83 -15.88 -21.78
C ASN A 460 20.24 -14.51 -21.39
N SER A 461 19.01 -14.48 -20.85
CA SER A 461 18.42 -13.24 -20.39
C SER A 461 19.06 -12.72 -19.10
N VAL A 462 19.04 -11.39 -18.93
CA VAL A 462 19.53 -10.69 -17.74
C VAL A 462 18.36 -9.99 -17.05
N CYS A 463 18.28 -10.12 -15.74
CA CYS A 463 17.23 -9.50 -14.94
C CYS A 463 17.35 -7.98 -14.99
N ARG A 464 16.27 -7.28 -15.33
CA ARG A 464 16.26 -5.82 -15.45
C ARG A 464 16.25 -5.07 -14.11
N VAL A 465 16.30 -5.79 -12.99
CA VAL A 465 16.38 -5.20 -11.65
C VAL A 465 17.74 -5.47 -11.01
N CYS A 466 18.13 -6.74 -10.82
CA CYS A 466 19.42 -7.08 -10.20
C CYS A 466 20.59 -7.21 -11.18
N ARG A 467 20.32 -7.19 -12.50
CA ARG A 467 21.34 -7.26 -13.56
C ARG A 467 22.13 -8.57 -13.61
N GLU A 468 21.68 -9.57 -12.85
CA GLU A 468 22.20 -10.94 -12.90
C GLU A 468 21.55 -11.78 -13.99
N LYS A 469 22.25 -12.85 -14.41
CA LYS A 469 21.70 -13.84 -15.34
C LYS A 469 20.44 -14.50 -14.78
N VAL A 470 19.47 -14.70 -15.66
CA VAL A 470 18.22 -15.38 -15.33
C VAL A 470 18.28 -16.82 -15.79
N ASP A 471 17.95 -17.74 -14.89
CA ASP A 471 17.69 -19.12 -15.26
C ASP A 471 16.34 -19.21 -15.96
N TRP A 472 16.39 -19.35 -17.28
CA TRP A 472 15.21 -19.40 -18.16
C TRP A 472 14.33 -20.64 -17.94
N THR A 473 14.84 -21.66 -17.23
CA THR A 473 14.09 -22.87 -16.86
C THR A 473 13.18 -22.66 -15.65
N CYS A 474 13.36 -21.54 -14.95
CA CYS A 474 12.56 -21.15 -13.78
C CYS A 474 11.59 -20.02 -14.13
N GLY A 475 10.61 -19.83 -13.25
CA GLY A 475 9.62 -18.78 -13.35
C GLY A 475 10.22 -17.39 -13.06
N GLY A 476 9.59 -16.39 -13.66
CA GLY A 476 9.95 -14.98 -13.54
C GLY A 476 8.82 -14.10 -14.02
N TYR A 477 9.09 -12.81 -14.16
CA TYR A 477 8.17 -11.85 -14.76
C TYR A 477 8.71 -11.40 -16.10
N SER A 478 7.81 -11.26 -17.07
CA SER A 478 8.13 -10.72 -18.39
C SER A 478 7.07 -9.72 -18.83
N CYS A 479 7.49 -8.70 -19.58
CA CYS A 479 6.55 -7.83 -20.27
C CYS A 479 6.07 -8.52 -21.56
N GLN A 480 4.77 -8.46 -21.84
CA GLN A 480 4.21 -8.98 -23.11
C GLN A 480 4.46 -8.04 -24.29
N SER A 481 4.48 -6.72 -24.04
CA SER A 481 4.74 -5.69 -25.04
C SER A 481 6.23 -5.56 -25.38
N CYS A 482 7.12 -5.84 -24.42
CA CYS A 482 8.56 -5.74 -24.58
C CYS A 482 9.23 -7.11 -24.58
N LEU A 483 9.58 -7.60 -25.77
CA LEU A 483 10.08 -8.96 -26.03
C LEU A 483 11.30 -9.40 -25.20
N VAL A 484 12.07 -8.47 -24.62
CA VAL A 484 13.34 -8.75 -23.91
C VAL A 484 13.37 -8.16 -22.49
N TYR A 485 12.20 -7.84 -21.93
CA TYR A 485 12.11 -7.35 -20.55
C TYR A 485 11.76 -8.49 -19.61
N VAL A 486 12.74 -8.98 -18.85
CA VAL A 486 12.57 -10.06 -17.87
C VAL A 486 13.11 -9.67 -16.49
N VAL A 487 12.48 -10.19 -15.45
CA VAL A 487 12.82 -9.94 -14.05
C VAL A 487 12.66 -11.22 -13.24
N HIS A 488 13.61 -11.52 -12.34
CA HIS A 488 13.42 -12.63 -11.40
C HIS A 488 12.18 -12.41 -10.53
N SER A 489 11.47 -13.47 -10.16
CA SER A 489 10.26 -13.36 -9.35
C SER A 489 10.46 -12.59 -8.05
N LYS A 490 11.59 -12.81 -7.35
CA LYS A 490 11.91 -12.10 -6.10
C LYS A 490 12.40 -10.67 -6.30
N CYS A 491 12.95 -10.35 -7.47
CA CYS A 491 13.31 -8.98 -7.80
C CYS A 491 12.07 -8.16 -8.15
N ALA A 492 11.12 -8.75 -8.88
CA ALA A 492 9.88 -8.07 -9.28
C ALA A 492 8.98 -7.78 -8.07
N THR A 493 8.96 -8.65 -7.06
CA THR A 493 8.17 -8.48 -5.83
C THR A 493 8.99 -7.95 -4.65
N ARG A 494 10.11 -7.26 -4.91
CA ARG A 494 10.91 -6.64 -3.84
C ARG A 494 10.23 -5.35 -3.39
N ASP A 495 10.23 -5.07 -2.10
CA ASP A 495 9.44 -3.98 -1.51
C ASP A 495 9.76 -2.58 -2.07
N ASP A 496 10.93 -2.36 -2.68
CA ASP A 496 11.37 -1.11 -3.35
C ASP A 496 11.17 -1.12 -4.89
N VAL A 497 10.51 -2.13 -5.44
CA VAL A 497 10.34 -2.33 -6.89
C VAL A 497 8.87 -2.28 -7.31
N TRP A 498 7.95 -2.81 -6.50
CA TRP A 498 6.52 -2.87 -6.81
C TRP A 498 5.67 -2.27 -5.68
N ASN A 499 4.43 -1.90 -5.99
CA ASN A 499 3.49 -1.28 -5.05
C ASN A 499 2.60 -2.26 -4.28
N GLY A 500 2.82 -3.57 -4.39
CA GLY A 500 2.01 -4.57 -3.69
C GLY A 500 0.62 -4.82 -4.29
N LYS A 501 0.29 -4.24 -5.46
CA LYS A 501 -1.02 -4.40 -6.11
C LYS A 501 -1.00 -5.52 -7.16
N GLU A 502 -1.90 -6.49 -7.01
CA GLU A 502 -2.21 -7.50 -8.03
C GLU A 502 -3.18 -6.91 -9.07
N LEU A 503 -2.85 -7.06 -10.35
CA LEU A 503 -3.56 -6.42 -11.47
C LEU A 503 -4.12 -7.44 -12.47
N GLU A 504 -4.10 -8.74 -12.15
CA GLU A 504 -4.76 -9.75 -12.96
C GLU A 504 -6.25 -9.42 -13.16
N GLY A 505 -6.68 -9.34 -14.43
CA GLY A 505 -8.07 -9.03 -14.79
C GLY A 505 -8.43 -7.54 -14.75
N VAL A 506 -7.52 -6.66 -14.32
CA VAL A 506 -7.71 -5.21 -14.39
C VAL A 506 -7.24 -4.71 -15.76
N PRO A 507 -8.01 -3.95 -16.55
CA PRO A 507 -7.51 -3.34 -17.79
C PRO A 507 -6.36 -2.36 -17.54
N GLU A 508 -5.47 -2.19 -18.51
CA GLU A 508 -4.41 -1.16 -18.47
C GLU A 508 -4.97 0.16 -18.98
N GLU A 509 -5.02 1.18 -18.11
CA GLU A 509 -5.48 2.51 -18.48
C GLU A 509 -4.38 3.25 -19.26
N ILE A 510 -4.74 3.78 -20.43
CA ILE A 510 -3.85 4.66 -21.20
C ILE A 510 -3.95 6.06 -20.60
N GLU A 511 -3.01 6.39 -19.71
CA GLU A 511 -2.91 7.74 -19.16
C GLU A 511 -2.27 8.71 -20.17
N ASP A 512 -2.80 9.93 -20.27
CA ASP A 512 -2.18 11.02 -21.02
C ASP A 512 -0.87 11.47 -20.34
N ILE A 513 0.24 11.02 -20.91
CA ILE A 513 1.60 11.33 -20.45
C ILE A 513 2.26 12.48 -21.22
N GLU A 514 1.66 12.95 -22.32
CA GLU A 514 2.29 13.94 -23.20
C GLU A 514 2.33 15.33 -22.55
N PRO A 515 3.50 15.98 -22.48
CA PRO A 515 3.63 17.28 -21.81
C PRO A 515 3.09 18.45 -22.63
N TYR A 516 2.96 18.31 -23.94
CA TYR A 516 2.52 19.40 -24.81
C TYR A 516 1.81 18.89 -26.06
N VAL A 517 1.04 19.79 -26.65
CA VAL A 517 0.46 19.60 -27.99
C VAL A 517 1.32 20.37 -28.99
N VAL A 518 1.70 19.73 -30.09
CA VAL A 518 2.42 20.37 -31.20
C VAL A 518 1.45 21.21 -32.02
N ILE A 519 1.74 22.49 -32.19
CA ILE A 519 0.93 23.43 -32.98
C ILE A 519 1.47 23.54 -34.41
N ASP A 520 2.79 23.67 -34.54
CA ASP A 520 3.54 23.62 -35.80
C ASP A 520 4.98 23.13 -35.56
N GLU A 521 5.81 23.10 -36.61
CA GLU A 521 7.19 22.55 -36.57
C GLU A 521 8.07 23.10 -35.43
N ASN A 522 7.82 24.34 -34.98
CA ASN A 522 8.65 24.99 -33.95
C ASN A 522 7.82 25.54 -32.79
N THR A 523 6.54 25.22 -32.68
CA THR A 523 5.63 25.83 -31.71
C THR A 523 4.83 24.77 -30.96
N ILE A 524 4.85 24.86 -29.63
CA ILE A 524 4.13 23.93 -28.74
C ILE A 524 3.21 24.68 -27.77
N GLN A 525 2.13 24.01 -27.36
CA GLN A 525 1.33 24.41 -26.21
C GLN A 525 1.61 23.47 -25.04
N HIS A 526 2.36 23.96 -24.05
CA HIS A 526 2.86 23.14 -22.95
C HIS A 526 1.90 23.14 -21.75
N PHE A 527 1.75 22.01 -21.06
CA PHE A 527 0.76 21.84 -19.97
C PHE A 527 0.93 22.83 -18.81
N SER A 528 2.17 23.25 -18.54
CA SER A 528 2.52 24.21 -17.48
C SER A 528 2.19 25.66 -17.82
N HIS A 529 2.05 25.96 -19.12
CA HIS A 529 1.88 27.31 -19.64
C HIS A 529 0.89 27.33 -20.80
N LYS A 530 -0.36 26.93 -20.51
CA LYS A 530 -1.41 26.74 -21.53
C LYS A 530 -1.91 28.04 -22.16
N GLU A 531 -1.73 29.18 -21.47
CA GLU A 531 -2.25 30.48 -21.90
C GLU A 531 -1.53 31.01 -23.15
N HIS A 532 -0.26 30.68 -23.33
CA HIS A 532 0.55 31.13 -24.46
C HIS A 532 1.29 29.97 -25.14
N TYR A 533 1.68 30.19 -26.39
CA TYR A 533 2.50 29.24 -27.13
C TYR A 533 3.98 29.46 -26.88
N LEU A 534 4.74 28.36 -26.86
CA LEU A 534 6.19 28.39 -26.75
C LEU A 534 6.81 28.09 -28.11
N ARG A 535 7.79 28.90 -28.51
CA ARG A 535 8.52 28.75 -29.76
C ARG A 535 9.92 28.21 -29.51
N LEU A 536 10.35 27.25 -30.33
CA LEU A 536 11.68 26.67 -30.30
C LEU A 536 12.72 27.67 -30.83
N HIS A 537 13.77 27.84 -30.06
CA HIS A 537 14.99 28.56 -30.43
C HIS A 537 16.14 27.55 -30.49
N VAL A 538 16.60 27.27 -31.70
CA VAL A 538 17.70 26.33 -31.99
C VAL A 538 19.04 27.04 -31.79
N ASP A 539 20.01 26.35 -31.19
CA ASP A 539 21.39 26.80 -30.98
C ASP A 539 21.46 28.21 -30.36
N GLY A 540 21.17 28.31 -29.05
CA GLY A 540 21.05 29.56 -28.30
C GLY A 540 22.08 30.62 -28.72
N VAL A 541 21.66 31.53 -29.61
CA VAL A 541 22.56 32.46 -30.32
C VAL A 541 23.17 33.51 -29.37
N LEU A 542 22.59 33.67 -28.16
CA LEU A 542 23.00 34.63 -27.14
C LEU A 542 22.90 34.00 -25.74
N TYR A 543 24.00 34.03 -24.99
CA TYR A 543 24.01 33.68 -23.57
C TYR A 543 23.33 34.82 -22.78
N GLU A 544 22.04 34.70 -22.50
CA GLU A 544 21.34 35.63 -21.61
C GLU A 544 21.44 35.15 -20.17
N GLU A 545 22.34 35.76 -19.38
CA GLU A 545 22.60 35.40 -17.96
C GLU A 545 21.35 35.37 -17.08
N ASN A 546 20.30 36.10 -17.48
CA ASN A 546 19.07 36.28 -16.71
C ASN A 546 17.95 35.30 -17.10
N LYS A 547 18.02 34.63 -18.26
CA LYS A 547 17.00 33.67 -18.66
C LYS A 547 17.31 32.31 -18.07
N ARG A 548 16.36 31.74 -17.32
CA ARG A 548 16.46 30.41 -16.73
C ARG A 548 15.25 29.58 -17.07
N CYS A 549 15.46 28.29 -17.17
CA CYS A 549 14.39 27.32 -17.40
C CYS A 549 13.47 27.27 -16.17
N SER A 550 12.17 27.47 -16.36
CA SER A 550 11.17 27.41 -15.29
C SER A 550 10.99 26.01 -14.69
N ALA A 551 11.49 24.96 -15.35
CA ALA A 551 11.45 23.60 -14.82
C ALA A 551 12.66 23.26 -13.94
N CYS A 552 13.88 23.40 -14.45
CA CYS A 552 15.10 22.99 -13.73
C CYS A 552 15.85 24.15 -13.04
N ILE A 553 15.40 25.39 -13.23
CA ILE A 553 15.95 26.63 -12.65
C ILE A 553 17.37 26.98 -13.14
N TYR A 554 17.95 26.18 -14.03
CA TYR A 554 19.25 26.43 -14.62
C TYR A 554 19.20 27.47 -15.75
N PRO A 555 20.28 28.25 -15.93
CA PRO A 555 20.39 29.21 -17.03
C PRO A 555 20.19 28.57 -18.40
N ILE A 556 19.60 29.35 -19.31
CA ILE A 556 19.52 29.01 -20.73
C ILE A 556 20.88 29.38 -21.34
N GLY A 557 21.74 28.37 -21.50
CA GLY A 557 23.04 28.50 -22.16
C GLY A 557 22.91 28.35 -23.68
N LEU A 558 23.86 27.63 -24.28
CA LEU A 558 23.88 27.34 -25.72
C LEU A 558 22.85 26.28 -26.16
N GLN A 559 22.13 25.67 -25.21
CA GLN A 559 21.16 24.62 -25.48
C GLN A 559 19.89 25.18 -26.13
N SER A 560 19.26 24.38 -26.99
CA SER A 560 17.94 24.69 -27.55
C SER A 560 16.89 24.82 -26.45
N PHE A 561 15.98 25.79 -26.61
CA PHE A 561 14.96 26.09 -25.61
C PHE A 561 13.65 26.53 -26.25
N TYR A 562 12.56 26.31 -25.52
CA TYR A 562 11.23 26.82 -25.83
C TYR A 562 10.97 28.10 -25.04
N GLY A 563 10.79 29.22 -25.76
CA GLY A 563 10.49 30.52 -25.17
C GLY A 563 9.06 30.94 -25.45
N CYS A 564 8.36 31.49 -24.45
CA CYS A 564 7.05 32.09 -24.65
C CYS A 564 7.18 33.37 -25.47
N ILE A 565 6.27 33.57 -26.43
CA ILE A 565 6.27 34.76 -27.30
C ILE A 565 5.71 36.02 -26.61
N ILE A 566 5.06 35.87 -25.45
CA ILE A 566 4.33 36.95 -24.75
C ILE A 566 4.99 37.32 -23.41
N CYS A 567 5.60 36.36 -22.70
CA CYS A 567 6.19 36.58 -21.38
C CYS A 567 7.55 35.86 -21.25
N ASP A 568 8.25 36.09 -20.14
CA ASP A 568 9.59 35.56 -19.88
C ASP A 568 9.62 34.06 -19.51
N PHE A 569 8.55 33.31 -19.78
CA PHE A 569 8.50 31.88 -19.51
C PHE A 569 9.36 31.10 -20.51
N VAL A 570 10.30 30.30 -19.99
CA VAL A 570 11.26 29.56 -20.82
C VAL A 570 11.47 28.15 -20.27
N LEU A 571 11.63 27.17 -21.15
CA LEU A 571 12.01 25.80 -20.81
C LEU A 571 13.16 25.34 -21.71
N HIS A 572 14.16 24.62 -21.18
CA HIS A 572 15.05 23.84 -22.04
C HIS A 572 14.21 22.86 -22.87
N GLN A 573 14.67 22.53 -24.09
CA GLN A 573 13.99 21.55 -24.94
C GLN A 573 13.72 20.24 -24.18
N ASN A 574 14.76 19.65 -23.57
CA ASN A 574 14.64 18.44 -22.77
C ASN A 574 13.68 18.59 -21.58
N CYS A 575 13.60 19.80 -21.00
CA CYS A 575 12.68 20.07 -19.89
C CYS A 575 11.22 20.14 -20.33
N ALA A 576 10.94 20.58 -21.56
CA ALA A 576 9.59 20.59 -22.13
C ALA A 576 9.12 19.18 -22.52
N GLU A 577 10.04 18.26 -22.80
CA GLU A 577 9.75 16.88 -23.21
C GLU A 577 9.51 15.91 -22.03
N PHE A 578 9.65 16.37 -20.78
CA PHE A 578 9.43 15.52 -19.62
C PHE A 578 7.98 15.05 -19.49
N PRO A 579 7.72 13.74 -19.32
CA PRO A 579 6.36 13.20 -19.28
C PRO A 579 5.58 13.69 -18.06
N LYS A 580 4.26 13.86 -18.21
CA LYS A 580 3.38 14.30 -17.11
C LYS A 580 3.25 13.27 -15.99
N LYS A 581 3.39 11.98 -16.31
CA LYS A 581 3.43 10.89 -15.35
C LYS A 581 4.53 9.92 -15.73
N LYS A 582 5.27 9.42 -14.74
CA LYS A 582 6.28 8.39 -14.97
C LYS A 582 6.51 7.50 -13.76
N TRP A 583 7.02 6.31 -14.02
CA TRP A 583 7.68 5.50 -13.01
C TRP A 583 9.08 6.05 -12.72
N HIS A 584 9.54 5.91 -11.48
CA HIS A 584 10.87 6.33 -11.08
C HIS A 584 11.47 5.34 -10.09
N VAL A 585 12.76 5.05 -10.23
CA VAL A 585 13.43 3.96 -9.51
C VAL A 585 13.45 4.08 -7.99
N VAL A 586 13.17 5.27 -7.45
CA VAL A 586 13.13 5.57 -6.01
C VAL A 586 11.72 5.58 -5.41
N HIS A 587 10.67 5.36 -6.21
CA HIS A 587 9.29 5.33 -5.73
C HIS A 587 8.46 4.26 -6.43
N ASN A 588 7.53 3.63 -5.71
CA ASN A 588 6.78 2.48 -6.24
C ASN A 588 5.45 2.86 -6.89
N GLU A 589 5.11 4.14 -6.99
CA GLU A 589 3.92 4.65 -7.69
C GLU A 589 4.32 5.64 -8.79
N ARG A 590 3.41 5.89 -9.73
CA ARG A 590 3.64 6.90 -10.78
C ARG A 590 3.70 8.29 -10.17
N LEU A 591 4.81 8.97 -10.40
CA LEU A 591 4.99 10.36 -10.03
C LEU A 591 4.35 11.26 -11.08
N THR A 592 3.63 12.28 -10.63
CA THR A 592 3.00 13.28 -11.51
C THR A 592 3.84 14.54 -11.54
N LEU A 593 4.17 15.02 -12.74
CA LEU A 593 4.88 16.28 -12.94
C LEU A 593 3.93 17.45 -12.71
N VAL A 594 4.29 18.32 -11.77
CA VAL A 594 3.56 19.55 -11.50
C VAL A 594 4.48 20.75 -11.46
N THR A 595 3.91 21.92 -11.72
CA THR A 595 4.60 23.20 -11.57
C THR A 595 4.64 23.59 -10.09
N GLY A 596 5.76 24.13 -9.59
CA GLY A 596 5.93 24.63 -8.21
C GLY A 596 5.12 25.90 -7.86
N LYS A 597 3.85 25.98 -8.27
CA LYS A 597 2.99 27.16 -8.10
C LYS A 597 2.45 27.23 -6.66
N ALA A 598 3.28 27.65 -5.71
CA ALA A 598 2.91 28.41 -4.48
C ALA A 598 4.00 28.37 -3.38
N GLY A 599 5.17 27.75 -3.59
CA GLY A 599 6.19 27.66 -2.54
C GLY A 599 7.50 27.04 -3.02
N TYR A 600 8.32 26.60 -2.07
CA TYR A 600 9.50 25.79 -2.32
C TYR A 600 9.34 24.40 -1.70
N PHE A 601 10.13 23.45 -2.20
CA PHE A 601 10.17 22.09 -1.69
C PHE A 601 11.60 21.62 -1.50
N GLN A 602 11.80 20.56 -0.73
CA GLN A 602 13.07 19.86 -0.62
C GLN A 602 12.99 18.55 -1.39
N CYS A 603 13.89 18.32 -2.34
CA CYS A 603 13.91 17.06 -3.10
C CYS A 603 14.32 15.88 -2.19
N ASP A 604 13.52 14.81 -2.14
CA ASP A 604 13.78 13.65 -1.29
C ASP A 604 15.05 12.89 -1.68
N ALA A 605 15.42 12.91 -2.96
CA ALA A 605 16.59 12.18 -3.46
C ALA A 605 17.92 12.92 -3.17
N CYS A 606 17.97 14.23 -3.39
CA CYS A 606 19.21 15.00 -3.31
C CYS A 606 19.26 16.02 -2.17
N PHE A 607 18.16 16.17 -1.41
CA PHE A 607 18.00 17.09 -0.28
C PHE A 607 18.18 18.58 -0.60
N ARG A 608 18.24 18.97 -1.89
CA ARG A 608 18.30 20.38 -2.31
C ARG A 608 16.92 21.01 -2.31
N PHE A 609 16.85 22.26 -1.90
CA PHE A 609 15.64 23.06 -2.04
C PHE A 609 15.46 23.55 -3.48
N SER A 610 14.22 23.58 -3.96
CA SER A 610 13.87 24.00 -5.31
C SER A 610 12.48 24.63 -5.33
N ASN A 611 12.22 25.49 -6.31
CA ASN A 611 10.88 25.95 -6.67
C ASN A 611 10.56 25.76 -8.16
N GLY A 612 11.34 24.89 -8.81
CA GLY A 612 11.09 24.45 -10.18
C GLY A 612 9.94 23.46 -10.31
N PHE A 613 9.98 22.64 -11.36
CA PHE A 613 9.01 21.57 -11.52
C PHE A 613 9.36 20.40 -10.59
N VAL A 614 8.32 19.72 -10.11
CA VAL A 614 8.43 18.60 -9.18
C VAL A 614 7.64 17.41 -9.69
N TYR A 615 8.25 16.24 -9.63
CA TYR A 615 7.57 14.96 -9.74
C TYR A 615 7.08 14.55 -8.35
N LYS A 616 5.77 14.42 -8.17
CA LYS A 616 5.18 14.16 -6.86
C LYS A 616 4.17 13.02 -6.83
N HIS A 617 4.12 12.32 -5.69
CA HIS A 617 3.06 11.39 -5.32
C HIS A 617 2.99 11.31 -3.78
N GLU A 618 1.85 11.66 -3.20
CA GLU A 618 1.69 11.78 -1.73
C GLU A 618 2.77 12.70 -1.12
N GLU A 619 3.59 12.21 -0.20
CA GLU A 619 4.67 12.96 0.45
C GLU A 619 5.99 12.94 -0.34
N MET A 620 6.08 12.14 -1.40
CA MET A 620 7.29 12.01 -2.22
C MET A 620 7.41 13.17 -3.20
N GLU A 621 8.50 13.93 -3.13
CA GLU A 621 8.80 15.08 -3.97
C GLU A 621 10.21 15.01 -4.57
N LEU A 622 10.28 14.87 -5.90
CA LEU A 622 11.53 14.86 -6.65
C LEU A 622 11.66 16.09 -7.54
N ASP A 623 12.75 16.84 -7.35
CA ASP A 623 13.17 17.86 -8.31
C ASP A 623 13.27 17.24 -9.71
N VAL A 624 12.83 17.98 -10.73
CA VAL A 624 12.74 17.46 -12.10
C VAL A 624 14.05 16.85 -12.62
N ARG A 625 15.21 17.36 -12.19
CA ARG A 625 16.51 16.78 -12.58
C ARG A 625 16.73 15.42 -11.93
N CYS A 626 16.39 15.28 -10.65
CA CYS A 626 16.45 13.98 -9.97
C CYS A 626 15.42 13.01 -10.57
N GLY A 627 14.19 13.47 -10.80
CA GLY A 627 13.13 12.67 -11.43
C GLY A 627 13.41 12.34 -12.90
N SER A 628 14.32 13.06 -13.58
CA SER A 628 14.74 12.76 -14.96
C SER A 628 15.73 11.58 -15.05
N ILE A 629 16.34 11.17 -13.94
CA ILE A 629 17.26 10.03 -13.91
C ILE A 629 16.50 8.75 -14.27
N ILE A 630 17.04 8.00 -15.21
CA ILE A 630 16.52 6.71 -15.69
C ILE A 630 17.67 5.70 -15.72
N GLU A 631 17.34 4.42 -15.55
CA GLU A 631 18.31 3.34 -15.68
C GLU A 631 18.32 2.78 -17.11
N PRO A 632 19.50 2.51 -17.70
CA PRO A 632 20.85 2.81 -17.19
C PRO A 632 21.18 4.31 -17.20
N PHE A 633 21.83 4.80 -16.13
CA PHE A 633 22.27 6.20 -16.06
C PHE A 633 23.72 6.34 -16.51
N VAL A 634 23.97 7.02 -17.62
CA VAL A 634 25.33 7.30 -18.11
C VAL A 634 25.75 8.68 -17.62
N HIS A 635 26.88 8.75 -16.91
CA HIS A 635 27.43 9.99 -16.38
C HIS A 635 28.86 10.24 -16.89
N PRO A 636 29.25 11.47 -17.29
CA PRO A 636 30.57 11.70 -17.88
C PRO A 636 31.75 11.50 -16.92
N SER A 637 31.51 11.45 -15.61
CA SER A 637 32.53 11.07 -14.62
C SER A 637 32.88 9.59 -14.63
N HIS A 638 32.01 8.76 -15.21
CA HIS A 638 32.20 7.33 -15.32
C HIS A 638 31.61 6.83 -16.64
N PRO A 639 32.20 7.21 -17.80
CA PRO A 639 31.57 7.01 -19.09
C PRO A 639 31.68 5.58 -19.61
N GLN A 640 32.59 4.77 -19.04
CA GLN A 640 32.79 3.38 -19.48
C GLN A 640 31.66 2.46 -19.03
N HIS A 641 31.06 2.72 -17.87
CA HIS A 641 30.03 1.86 -17.30
C HIS A 641 28.80 2.66 -16.86
N PRO A 642 27.58 2.16 -17.13
CA PRO A 642 26.36 2.78 -16.64
C PRO A 642 26.20 2.58 -15.14
N LEU A 643 25.50 3.53 -14.51
CA LEU A 643 25.15 3.49 -13.11
C LEU A 643 23.67 3.09 -12.91
N TYR A 644 23.40 2.39 -11.80
CA TYR A 644 22.07 1.90 -11.44
C TYR A 644 21.72 2.25 -10.00
N TYR A 645 20.44 2.47 -9.72
CA TYR A 645 19.96 2.68 -8.36
C TYR A 645 19.74 1.32 -7.69
N ILE A 646 20.61 1.01 -6.73
CA ILE A 646 20.50 -0.19 -5.88
C ILE A 646 20.32 0.29 -4.45
N PRO A 647 19.11 0.13 -3.86
CA PRO A 647 18.87 0.56 -2.49
C PRO A 647 19.80 -0.18 -1.54
N GLY A 648 20.55 0.59 -0.77
CA GLY A 648 21.42 0.10 0.30
C GLY A 648 20.77 0.26 1.67
N SER A 649 21.10 -0.62 2.61
CA SER A 649 20.68 -0.49 4.02
C SER A 649 21.49 0.56 4.80
N GLN A 650 22.58 1.06 4.22
CA GLN A 650 23.47 2.04 4.81
C GLN A 650 23.78 3.16 3.83
N LYS A 651 24.06 4.36 4.37
CA LYS A 651 24.54 5.49 3.58
C LYS A 651 25.95 5.23 3.06
N GLU A 652 26.21 5.69 1.86
CA GLU A 652 27.48 5.44 1.17
C GLU A 652 28.16 6.72 0.76
N ILE A 653 29.47 6.61 0.60
CA ILE A 653 30.33 7.74 0.26
C ILE A 653 30.22 7.96 -1.24
N CYS A 654 29.69 9.12 -1.63
CA CYS A 654 29.65 9.55 -3.02
C CYS A 654 31.06 9.92 -3.50
N ASN A 655 31.52 9.38 -4.62
CA ASN A 655 32.81 9.70 -5.23
C ASN A 655 32.94 11.18 -5.64
N GLY A 656 31.82 11.89 -5.82
CA GLY A 656 31.83 13.30 -6.21
C GLY A 656 32.06 14.29 -5.06
N CYS A 657 31.29 14.17 -3.99
CA CYS A 657 31.33 15.10 -2.86
C CYS A 657 32.06 14.54 -1.63
N ASN A 658 32.35 13.24 -1.62
CA ASN A 658 32.91 12.51 -0.48
C ASN A 658 32.02 12.56 0.78
N LEU A 659 30.70 12.73 0.60
CA LEU A 659 29.70 12.75 1.67
C LEU A 659 28.90 11.44 1.68
N LYS A 660 28.36 11.10 2.85
CA LYS A 660 27.48 9.94 3.04
C LYS A 660 26.05 10.25 2.57
N GLU A 661 25.62 9.63 1.48
CA GLU A 661 24.28 9.82 0.90
C GLU A 661 23.42 8.54 0.99
N SER A 662 22.09 8.71 1.08
CA SER A 662 21.13 7.60 1.15
C SER A 662 20.70 7.12 -0.24
N TYR A 663 20.54 8.05 -1.18
CA TYR A 663 20.14 7.76 -2.56
C TYR A 663 21.37 7.89 -3.46
N VAL A 664 21.88 6.74 -3.92
CA VAL A 664 23.08 6.68 -4.74
C VAL A 664 22.92 5.76 -5.94
N LEU A 665 23.63 6.08 -7.00
CA LEU A 665 23.76 5.31 -8.24
C LEU A 665 25.11 4.59 -8.22
N ARG A 666 25.15 3.33 -8.62
CA ARG A 666 26.35 2.48 -8.53
C ARG A 666 26.72 1.88 -9.86
N CYS A 667 28.02 1.73 -10.07
CA CYS A 667 28.53 0.77 -11.05
C CYS A 667 28.31 -0.66 -10.52
N ILE A 668 27.98 -1.58 -11.43
CA ILE A 668 27.76 -3.00 -11.11
C ILE A 668 28.85 -3.90 -11.69
N GLU A 669 29.82 -3.33 -12.42
CA GLU A 669 30.90 -4.10 -13.03
C GLU A 669 31.86 -4.60 -11.95
N ASP A 670 32.29 -5.86 -12.09
CA ASP A 670 33.14 -6.54 -11.12
C ASP A 670 34.44 -5.75 -10.87
N GLY A 671 34.69 -5.41 -9.61
CA GLY A 671 35.87 -4.65 -9.19
C GLY A 671 35.75 -3.13 -9.34
N CYS A 672 34.59 -2.59 -9.76
CA CYS A 672 34.34 -1.16 -9.83
C CYS A 672 33.50 -0.68 -8.62
N GLU A 673 34.12 0.05 -7.69
CA GLU A 673 33.45 0.58 -6.49
C GLU A 673 32.88 2.00 -6.68
N PHE A 674 32.58 2.40 -7.92
CA PHE A 674 32.11 3.76 -8.20
C PHE A 674 30.66 3.98 -7.73
N VAL A 675 30.46 4.98 -6.87
CA VAL A 675 29.19 5.37 -6.27
C VAL A 675 28.94 6.88 -6.45
N LEU A 676 27.76 7.24 -6.94
CA LEU A 676 27.38 8.61 -7.22
C LEU A 676 26.06 8.99 -6.57
N GLY A 677 26.12 9.98 -5.67
CA GLY A 677 24.94 10.58 -5.06
C GLY A 677 24.08 11.39 -6.05
N PHE A 678 22.76 11.43 -5.83
CA PHE A 678 21.83 12.19 -6.69
C PHE A 678 22.14 13.70 -6.71
N SER A 679 22.73 14.21 -5.63
CA SER A 679 23.19 15.60 -5.57
C SER A 679 24.30 15.88 -6.60
N CYS A 680 25.26 14.95 -6.74
CA CYS A 680 26.38 15.07 -7.67
C CYS A 680 25.96 14.69 -9.10
N ALA A 681 25.10 13.69 -9.26
CA ALA A 681 24.57 13.26 -10.56
C ALA A 681 23.81 14.35 -11.33
N THR A 682 23.25 15.33 -10.61
CA THR A 682 22.45 16.43 -11.19
C THR A 682 23.22 17.76 -11.30
N LEU A 683 24.53 17.74 -11.07
CA LEU A 683 25.37 18.94 -11.25
C LEU A 683 25.49 19.31 -12.74
N PRO A 684 25.45 20.61 -13.08
CA PRO A 684 25.64 21.06 -14.45
C PRO A 684 27.09 20.84 -14.88
N GLN A 685 27.29 20.39 -16.12
CA GLN A 685 28.64 20.14 -16.63
C GLN A 685 29.40 21.43 -16.93
N GLU A 686 28.69 22.49 -17.30
CA GLU A 686 29.27 23.81 -17.55
C GLU A 686 28.41 24.89 -16.90
N VAL A 687 29.06 25.88 -16.27
CA VAL A 687 28.41 27.02 -15.61
C VAL A 687 29.17 28.29 -15.94
N LYS A 688 28.49 29.34 -16.39
CA LYS A 688 29.09 30.67 -16.44
C LYS A 688 29.07 31.28 -15.04
N HIS A 689 30.21 31.80 -14.60
CA HIS A 689 30.36 32.39 -13.29
C HIS A 689 31.11 33.71 -13.40
N ARG A 690 30.72 34.73 -12.64
CA ARG A 690 31.27 36.11 -12.70
C ARG A 690 32.80 36.25 -12.49
N VAL A 691 33.49 35.18 -12.16
CA VAL A 691 34.94 35.17 -11.87
C VAL A 691 35.75 35.00 -13.16
N ASP A 692 35.17 34.40 -14.20
CA ASP A 692 35.82 34.20 -15.50
C ASP A 692 34.82 34.52 -16.62
N ASP A 693 35.29 35.13 -17.70
CA ASP A 693 34.45 35.41 -18.87
C ASP A 693 34.08 34.12 -19.62
N HIS A 694 34.86 33.06 -19.45
CA HIS A 694 34.61 31.74 -20.00
C HIS A 694 33.77 30.87 -19.05
N PRO A 695 32.90 29.99 -19.57
CA PRO A 695 32.23 28.99 -18.76
C PRO A 695 33.23 28.09 -18.02
N LEU A 696 32.91 27.79 -16.76
CA LEU A 696 33.63 26.82 -15.95
C LEU A 696 33.07 25.43 -16.21
N SER A 697 33.94 24.46 -16.40
CA SER A 697 33.59 23.04 -16.58
C SER A 697 33.76 22.27 -15.27
N LEU A 698 32.88 21.30 -15.02
CA LEU A 698 32.95 20.41 -13.87
C LEU A 698 34.08 19.40 -14.05
N CYS A 699 34.99 19.34 -13.08
CA CYS A 699 36.08 18.38 -13.00
C CYS A 699 35.83 17.33 -11.92
N TYR A 700 36.21 16.09 -12.19
CA TYR A 700 35.89 14.94 -11.36
C TYR A 700 36.96 14.55 -10.33
N GLY A 701 37.92 15.45 -10.10
CA GLY A 701 39.09 15.22 -9.24
C GLY A 701 40.18 14.38 -9.91
N GLU A 702 41.37 14.35 -9.30
CA GLU A 702 42.53 13.58 -9.76
C GLU A 702 43.07 12.71 -8.60
N GLU A 703 43.20 11.39 -8.82
CA GLU A 703 43.71 10.46 -7.78
C GLU A 703 45.18 10.71 -7.42
N GLU A 704 45.97 11.18 -8.37
CA GLU A 704 47.41 11.50 -8.23
C GLU A 704 47.68 13.01 -8.30
N ALA A 705 46.79 13.83 -7.73
CA ALA A 705 47.03 15.28 -7.65
C ALA A 705 48.26 15.59 -6.80
N SER A 706 49.41 15.83 -7.45
CA SER A 706 50.61 16.35 -6.79
C SER A 706 50.54 17.86 -6.51
N GLY A 707 49.45 18.52 -6.91
CA GLY A 707 49.23 19.97 -6.83
C GLY A 707 48.24 20.39 -5.75
N LYS A 708 48.49 21.55 -5.13
CA LYS A 708 47.53 22.22 -4.25
C LYS A 708 46.60 23.07 -5.09
N TYR A 709 45.31 22.72 -5.11
CA TYR A 709 44.29 23.54 -5.75
C TYR A 709 43.81 24.61 -4.76
N TRP A 710 43.52 25.81 -5.26
CA TRP A 710 43.13 26.94 -4.43
C TRP A 710 41.79 27.49 -4.92
N CYS A 711 40.85 27.69 -4.00
CA CYS A 711 39.56 28.27 -4.31
C CYS A 711 39.65 29.79 -4.36
N ASP A 712 39.48 30.40 -5.54
CA ASP A 712 39.62 31.86 -5.74
C ASP A 712 38.53 32.68 -5.01
N ILE A 713 37.44 32.04 -4.57
CA ILE A 713 36.36 32.71 -3.83
C ILE A 713 36.63 32.75 -2.33
N PHE A 714 37.07 31.63 -1.75
CA PHE A 714 37.27 31.52 -0.30
C PHE A 714 38.73 31.76 0.12
N GLU A 715 39.65 31.82 -0.83
CA GLU A 715 41.09 31.86 -0.57
C GLU A 715 41.53 30.71 0.35
N THR A 716 41.02 29.51 0.07
CA THR A 716 41.31 28.28 0.83
C THR A 716 41.77 27.16 -0.10
N GLU A 717 42.59 26.27 0.42
CA GLU A 717 42.98 25.03 -0.27
C GLU A 717 41.73 24.18 -0.57
N SER A 718 41.55 23.83 -1.85
CA SER A 718 40.50 22.94 -2.33
C SER A 718 40.99 21.50 -2.25
N ASP A 719 40.13 20.59 -1.78
CA ASP A 719 40.41 19.15 -1.81
C ASP A 719 40.35 18.65 -3.26
N PRO A 720 41.49 18.25 -3.88
CA PRO A 720 41.53 17.80 -5.27
C PRO A 720 40.77 16.50 -5.52
N ARG A 721 40.39 15.78 -4.45
CA ARG A 721 39.63 14.52 -4.54
C ARG A 721 38.13 14.76 -4.65
N LYS A 722 37.64 15.97 -4.36
CA LYS A 722 36.24 16.35 -4.54
C LYS A 722 36.04 16.98 -5.90
N TRP A 723 34.82 16.93 -6.42
CA TRP A 723 34.49 17.63 -7.66
C TRP A 723 34.53 19.15 -7.45
N PHE A 724 35.08 19.84 -8.45
CA PHE A 724 35.24 21.29 -8.48
C PHE A 724 35.01 21.80 -9.91
N TYR A 725 34.81 23.11 -10.07
CA TYR A 725 34.71 23.74 -11.38
C TYR A 725 36.01 24.45 -11.73
N THR A 726 36.44 24.36 -12.98
CA THR A 726 37.61 25.08 -13.49
C THR A 726 37.38 25.62 -14.90
N CYS A 727 38.08 26.69 -15.26
CA CYS A 727 38.06 27.19 -16.65
C CYS A 727 39.01 26.37 -17.54
N LYS A 728 38.82 26.44 -18.87
CA LYS A 728 39.64 25.70 -19.85
C LYS A 728 41.15 25.95 -19.75
N ASP A 729 41.54 27.12 -19.25
CA ASP A 729 42.95 27.49 -19.05
C ASP A 729 43.49 27.12 -17.64
N HIS A 730 42.69 26.46 -16.80
CA HIS A 730 42.99 26.12 -15.40
C HIS A 730 43.39 27.32 -14.52
N ARG A 731 42.98 28.54 -14.91
CA ARG A 731 43.31 29.79 -14.20
C ARG A 731 42.43 30.05 -13.00
N ALA A 732 41.22 29.46 -12.97
CA ALA A 732 40.30 29.56 -11.87
C ALA A 732 39.88 28.16 -11.40
N CYS A 733 39.86 27.92 -10.09
CA CYS A 733 39.35 26.69 -9.49
C CYS A 733 38.38 27.05 -8.38
N LEU A 734 37.15 26.55 -8.44
CA LEU A 734 36.09 26.89 -7.50
C LEU A 734 35.39 25.64 -6.98
N HIS A 735 35.13 25.56 -5.68
CA HIS A 735 34.31 24.48 -5.13
C HIS A 735 32.91 24.50 -5.78
N THR A 736 32.29 23.33 -5.90
CA THR A 736 30.91 23.19 -6.44
C THR A 736 29.89 24.06 -5.69
N GLU A 737 30.01 24.11 -4.36
CA GLU A 737 29.18 24.97 -3.49
C GLU A 737 29.42 26.47 -3.71
N CYS A 738 30.63 26.87 -4.11
CA CYS A 738 30.95 28.28 -4.37
C CYS A 738 30.31 28.76 -5.68
N VAL A 739 30.27 27.87 -6.68
CA VAL A 739 29.69 28.16 -8.01
C VAL A 739 28.17 28.18 -7.99
N LEU A 740 27.55 27.32 -7.19
CA LEU A 740 26.09 27.18 -7.18
C LEU A 740 25.46 27.90 -5.99
N GLY A 741 26.00 27.71 -4.78
CA GLY A 741 25.33 28.07 -3.52
C GLY A 741 24.14 27.17 -3.20
N ASP A 742 23.61 27.30 -1.99
CA ASP A 742 22.43 26.56 -1.52
C ASP A 742 21.12 27.09 -2.13
N CYS A 743 21.09 28.36 -2.52
CA CYS A 743 19.95 29.01 -3.16
C CYS A 743 19.85 28.75 -4.68
N ALA A 744 20.74 27.94 -5.26
CA ALA A 744 20.79 27.67 -6.71
C ALA A 744 19.50 27.06 -7.29
N GLY A 745 18.70 26.40 -6.45
CA GLY A 745 17.43 25.79 -6.85
C GLY A 745 16.24 26.76 -6.85
N PHE A 746 16.44 28.03 -6.49
CA PHE A 746 15.36 29.01 -6.49
C PHE A 746 15.38 29.91 -7.73
N MET A 747 14.22 30.17 -8.31
CA MET A 747 14.09 31.11 -9.41
C MET A 747 14.31 32.55 -8.91
N PRO A 748 15.14 33.38 -9.57
CA PRO A 748 15.24 34.80 -9.24
C PRO A 748 13.88 35.52 -9.27
N ARG A 749 13.70 36.50 -8.39
CA ARG A 749 12.45 37.26 -8.16
C ARG A 749 11.29 36.44 -7.59
N SER A 750 11.50 35.15 -7.32
CA SER A 750 10.53 34.39 -6.54
C SER A 750 10.53 34.84 -5.08
N THR A 751 9.37 34.68 -4.45
CA THR A 751 9.18 34.97 -3.03
C THR A 751 9.12 33.66 -2.26
N LEU A 752 9.91 33.56 -1.19
CA LEU A 752 9.93 32.45 -0.25
C LEU A 752 9.18 32.88 1.02
N GLU A 753 8.08 32.22 1.31
CA GLU A 753 7.29 32.42 2.53
C GLU A 753 7.71 31.36 3.56
N TYR A 754 7.98 31.81 4.79
CA TYR A 754 8.36 30.95 5.92
C TYR A 754 7.24 31.02 6.96
N ASP A 755 6.96 29.90 7.62
CA ASP A 755 5.78 29.71 8.48
C ASP A 755 5.64 30.63 9.71
N ASP A 756 6.54 31.59 9.94
CA ASP A 756 6.40 32.61 11.00
C ASP A 756 7.20 33.91 10.72
N ASN A 757 7.69 34.14 9.50
CA ASN A 757 8.58 35.27 9.16
C ASN A 757 8.11 36.06 7.92
N LYS A 758 8.55 37.32 7.82
CA LYS A 758 8.35 38.13 6.62
C LYS A 758 8.96 37.43 5.38
N PRO A 759 8.32 37.52 4.21
CA PRO A 759 8.76 36.82 3.01
C PRO A 759 10.13 37.31 2.52
N PHE A 760 10.88 36.42 1.88
CA PHE A 760 12.19 36.74 1.27
C PHE A 760 12.08 36.72 -0.24
N GLU A 761 12.70 37.69 -0.90
CA GLU A 761 12.90 37.72 -2.35
C GLU A 761 14.25 37.11 -2.69
N VAL A 762 14.25 36.22 -3.68
CA VAL A 762 15.47 35.62 -4.24
C VAL A 762 16.07 36.58 -5.27
N VAL A 763 17.30 37.03 -5.06
CA VAL A 763 17.96 38.03 -5.92
C VAL A 763 19.29 37.51 -6.44
N LEU A 764 19.64 37.86 -7.68
CA LEU A 764 20.95 37.61 -8.24
C LEU A 764 22.01 38.49 -7.54
N ASN A 765 23.17 37.91 -7.25
CA ASN A 765 24.32 38.61 -6.68
C ASN A 765 25.27 39.07 -7.81
N ASP A 766 24.73 39.83 -8.75
CA ASP A 766 25.41 40.34 -9.96
C ASP A 766 26.00 41.75 -9.77
N SER A 767 25.72 42.40 -8.63
CA SER A 767 26.24 43.74 -8.35
C SER A 767 27.77 43.75 -8.21
N VAL A 768 28.38 44.89 -8.58
CA VAL A 768 29.82 45.15 -8.52
C VAL A 768 30.37 44.99 -7.08
N THR A 769 29.52 45.19 -6.06
CA THR A 769 29.89 45.08 -4.65
C THR A 769 29.09 44.00 -3.95
N ARG A 770 29.76 42.99 -3.38
CA ARG A 770 29.10 41.93 -2.60
C ARG A 770 28.43 42.50 -1.33
N PRO A 771 27.12 42.29 -1.11
CA PRO A 771 26.42 42.77 0.07
C PRO A 771 26.87 42.00 1.33
N PHE A 772 26.68 42.62 2.51
CA PHE A 772 26.94 41.94 3.78
C PHE A 772 25.74 41.12 4.22
N CYS A 773 26.01 39.89 4.66
CA CYS A 773 25.00 39.06 5.32
C CYS A 773 24.59 39.68 6.65
N ASN A 774 23.29 39.73 6.92
CA ASN A 774 22.80 40.18 8.21
C ASN A 774 23.14 39.18 9.34
N MET A 775 23.21 37.88 9.06
CA MET A 775 23.50 36.86 10.08
C MET A 775 24.99 36.53 10.20
N CYS A 776 25.64 36.01 9.16
CA CYS A 776 27.05 35.62 9.26
C CYS A 776 28.04 36.79 9.18
N LYS A 777 27.55 38.03 8.99
CA LYS A 777 28.32 39.29 8.87
C LYS A 777 29.43 39.27 7.80
N SER A 778 29.43 38.28 6.92
CA SER A 778 30.40 38.13 5.83
C SER A 778 29.84 38.70 4.53
N ARG A 779 30.72 39.00 3.56
CA ARG A 779 30.28 39.42 2.23
C ARG A 779 29.70 38.22 1.47
N CYS A 780 28.53 38.35 0.88
CA CYS A 780 27.88 37.26 0.17
C CYS A 780 28.59 36.93 -1.13
N MET A 781 29.07 35.69 -1.23
CA MET A 781 29.92 35.24 -2.32
C MET A 781 29.16 34.38 -3.34
N TYR A 782 28.06 33.77 -2.92
CA TYR A 782 27.21 32.93 -3.77
C TYR A 782 26.52 33.74 -4.87
N PRO A 783 26.19 33.12 -6.02
CA PRO A 783 25.53 33.81 -7.14
C PRO A 783 24.12 34.30 -6.82
N MET A 784 23.51 33.74 -5.77
CA MET A 784 22.14 34.04 -5.35
C MET A 784 22.12 34.40 -3.88
N ILE A 785 21.30 35.39 -3.52
CA ILE A 785 21.14 35.91 -2.17
C ILE A 785 19.66 36.07 -1.85
N LEU A 786 19.33 36.11 -0.58
CA LEU A 786 17.97 36.32 -0.09
C LEU A 786 17.85 37.72 0.49
N LYS A 787 16.88 38.49 0.02
CA LYS A 787 16.56 39.82 0.53
C LYS A 787 15.22 39.78 1.23
N LYS A 788 15.19 40.18 2.50
CA LYS A 788 13.93 40.17 3.26
C LYS A 788 13.03 41.31 2.80
N LEU A 789 11.79 40.99 2.44
CA LEU A 789 10.85 41.97 1.91
C LEU A 789 10.46 42.98 2.99
N GLY A 790 10.44 44.26 2.59
CA GLY A 790 10.18 45.39 3.48
C GLY A 790 11.33 45.75 4.42
N THR A 791 12.53 45.19 4.25
CA THR A 791 13.75 45.63 4.94
C THR A 791 14.93 45.77 3.96
N SER A 792 16.06 46.29 4.44
CA SER A 792 17.34 46.27 3.72
C SER A 792 18.21 45.05 4.07
N GLU A 793 17.67 44.09 4.82
CA GLU A 793 18.42 42.92 5.29
C GLU A 793 18.66 41.94 4.15
N THR A 794 19.91 41.52 4.01
CA THR A 794 20.37 40.58 2.98
C THR A 794 21.03 39.38 3.64
N TYR A 795 20.85 38.21 3.05
CA TYR A 795 21.31 36.94 3.58
C TYR A 795 21.99 36.15 2.46
N CYS A 796 23.15 35.55 2.76
CA CYS A 796 23.92 34.89 1.73
C CYS A 796 23.37 33.53 1.32
N SER A 797 22.60 32.89 2.20
CA SER A 797 22.22 31.50 2.08
C SER A 797 20.91 31.29 2.83
N TYR A 798 20.22 30.19 2.54
CA TYR A 798 19.03 29.77 3.28
C TYR A 798 19.36 29.56 4.76
N TYR A 799 20.47 28.89 5.06
CA TYR A 799 20.91 28.66 6.44
C TYR A 799 21.32 29.93 7.20
N CYS A 800 21.43 31.05 6.50
CA CYS A 800 21.71 32.33 7.12
C CYS A 800 20.43 33.12 7.46
N THR A 801 19.22 32.75 7.05
CA THR A 801 18.01 33.58 7.23
C THR A 801 17.53 33.70 8.66
#